data_AF-A0A6N7PX19-F1
#
_entry.id   AF-A0A6N7PX19-F1
#
_cell.length_a   1.000
_cell.length_b   1.000
_cell.length_c   1.000
_cell.angle_alpha   90.00
_cell.angle_beta   90.00
_cell.angle_gamma   90.00
#
_symmetry.space_group_name_H-M   'P 1'
#
loop_
_entity.id
_entity.type
_entity.pdbx_description
1 polymer ?
#
loop_
_entity_poly.entity_id
_entity_poly.type
_entity_poly.pdbx_seq_one_letter_code
_entity_poly.pdbx_strand_id
1 'polypeptide(L)'
;MSQEEQVLSFELSEEIPMPAEGNGATEPSSGKGSKKGKGPSIATQLVELAKDVELFHTPDGRAFATIEEKGHKENWPVRSKQFSRWLVRRYFHHTASAPNTQALQEALSLLEARAQFEGDEEPVHVRVAAKNGAGYLDLGDRDWRAVEITSSGWQIVANPPVKFRRPRGMQPLPVPVPGGNVTELRPYVNVGSDEAFYLLVSWLVGAMKPRGPYVILALQGEQASAKSTTARVLRRLVDPSTAPLRRAPHDERDLMIAAQNGWVMSFDNLSGLPVWLSDAICCIATGGGLSTRELFTDDDEILFSASRPVILNGIDAIAVRADLADRSMVSTLPPIPEDRRQDEATFWTSFEQASPRILGALLDGVSTALRNIGSVTLPFKPRMADFALWATAAEPAFGWPRGTFIKAYSGNRAQAVDQSLEGDVVAMAVRELLARQPDGIWEGSATELHTMLREFVPVHVLHTRDWPQAANTLTNRLRRAAPALRAVGITYEDLPRSGKVGVRRLRLIRTAPQGIVSIVGVAGTAASGAVTAAHQADGPMSTTGDVDGLERQPWMPLHEADHDDDLAKADGADDADGLRAAGFGGTSPAVLIHRDTSTLSALAAAITGAGKVGLAVLTTGPDAPLEMTRVVGIALPNGDVHVIDVRSTDGLGAVADALREVLIVGHDLKPTLARLASDFEVETRAHFDTMIARKLLDGGLHLEDERFFTLASTCEAAGVPRLVGDPVAASEPAFDARFGELVRDVKPLLALEEAMREALEADELEKVAALENPLLPVISGMELVGVPVDLDRWEQVVAAWTGEAQRLRTHLALVLGVQNVDNGAEVLLALRRHGIPVERTKSEDLAPYMHIEPVAQLVRYRHINGFVVGAGRGVLRSLGQFMDGRVVPALDQLGASSGRFSCRTPNLLGLPREPEVRRCIRATPGNKIVVSDYAAIELRVLADRIGEKKLIDVFHAGSDPHRLTASLLMGVHEAAVTPEQRRRAKAVNFGFTFGMGAESFVAYARKNYDIELSISEAAEFKELFLAAYPGIAEWQRRMQEEMPFIVRTGSGRLRYFPDQDDEYGGRLSHGIQGTAADGMKKALVLLHNHPRFRELRGSILLVIHDELLVEAPEEHAEEVREIVVACMVEGMSTFVKAVPIVVESEVRDTWAKEAGRG
;
A
#
# COMPACT_ATOMS: atom_id res chain seq x y z
N MET A 1 41.48 4.64 50.99
CA MET A 1 41.52 4.25 49.57
C MET A 1 40.13 3.80 49.20
N SER A 2 39.35 4.44 48.35
CA SER A 2 39.39 5.72 47.62
C SER A 2 38.17 5.61 46.69
N GLN A 3 37.25 6.57 46.76
CA GLN A 3 36.92 7.49 45.64
C GLN A 3 36.08 6.82 44.53
N GLU A 4 34.99 7.37 44.01
CA GLU A 4 34.48 8.75 44.02
C GLU A 4 33.07 8.73 43.39
N GLU A 5 32.04 9.14 44.12
CA GLU A 5 30.83 9.75 43.54
C GLU A 5 30.42 10.90 44.48
N GLN A 6 30.86 12.10 44.12
CA GLN A 6 30.61 13.39 44.76
C GLN A 6 30.20 14.34 43.61
N VAL A 7 29.05 15.04 43.68
CA VAL A 7 28.86 16.43 44.22
C VAL A 7 28.22 17.28 43.09
N LEU A 8 27.15 18.09 43.17
CA LEU A 8 26.49 18.97 44.17
C LEU A 8 24.95 19.00 43.91
N SER A 9 24.00 18.93 44.86
CA SER A 9 23.59 19.83 45.96
C SER A 9 23.08 21.23 45.54
N PHE A 10 21.82 21.54 45.82
CA PHE A 10 21.41 22.78 46.55
C PHE A 10 19.99 22.65 47.15
N GLU A 11 19.95 22.91 48.46
CA GLU A 11 18.86 23.14 49.43
C GLU A 11 17.85 24.26 49.03
N LEU A 12 16.63 24.49 49.57
CA LEU A 12 16.11 24.49 50.95
C LEU A 12 14.54 24.59 50.95
N SER A 13 13.92 23.98 51.97
CA SER A 13 12.70 24.35 52.74
C SER A 13 11.54 25.21 52.18
N GLU A 14 10.30 24.72 52.31
CA GLU A 14 9.25 25.30 53.18
C GLU A 14 8.01 24.39 53.29
N GLU A 15 7.43 24.32 54.48
CA GLU A 15 6.35 23.43 54.94
C GLU A 15 4.97 23.75 54.31
N ILE A 16 4.19 22.72 53.98
CA ILE A 16 2.78 22.85 53.57
C ILE A 16 1.89 22.35 54.72
N PRO A 17 0.96 23.15 55.27
CA PRO A 17 0.03 22.69 56.30
C PRO A 17 -1.17 21.95 55.68
N MET A 18 -1.53 20.82 56.30
CA MET A 18 -2.75 20.05 56.03
C MET A 18 -3.99 20.73 56.64
N PRO A 19 -5.18 20.67 56.00
CA PRO A 19 -6.45 20.87 56.70
C PRO A 19 -7.18 19.57 57.01
N ALA A 20 -7.92 19.62 58.12
CA ALA A 20 -8.53 18.54 58.88
C ALA A 20 -9.86 18.00 58.33
N GLU A 21 -10.23 16.81 58.81
CA GLU A 21 -11.54 16.17 58.67
C GLU A 21 -12.68 16.94 59.37
N GLY A 22 -13.88 16.88 58.81
CA GLY A 22 -15.11 17.39 59.44
C GLY A 22 -16.39 17.05 58.67
N ASN A 23 -17.16 16.11 59.22
CA ASN A 23 -18.49 15.63 58.82
C ASN A 23 -19.58 16.72 58.67
N GLY A 24 -20.63 16.42 57.89
CA GLY A 24 -21.98 16.96 58.15
C GLY A 24 -22.90 17.09 56.93
N ALA A 25 -23.82 16.14 56.76
CA ALA A 25 -24.97 16.26 55.88
C ALA A 25 -26.05 17.20 56.45
N THR A 26 -26.68 18.04 55.62
CA THR A 26 -28.09 18.47 55.78
C THR A 26 -28.68 18.96 54.45
N GLU A 27 -29.92 18.53 54.22
CA GLU A 27 -30.83 18.77 53.09
C GLU A 27 -31.42 20.21 53.03
N PRO A 28 -32.25 20.57 52.01
CA PRO A 28 -32.31 21.91 51.43
C PRO A 28 -33.33 22.84 52.09
N SER A 29 -33.09 24.16 52.01
CA SER A 29 -34.14 25.15 52.29
C SER A 29 -34.24 26.22 51.20
N SER A 30 -35.49 26.50 50.87
CA SER A 30 -36.00 27.44 49.88
C SER A 30 -35.88 28.90 50.29
N GLY A 31 -35.61 29.79 49.34
CA GLY A 31 -36.31 31.08 49.27
C GLY A 31 -35.48 32.38 49.30
N LYS A 32 -35.57 33.10 48.17
CA LYS A 32 -35.61 34.56 48.00
C LYS A 32 -34.36 35.42 48.33
N GLY A 33 -33.67 35.78 47.23
CA GLY A 33 -33.63 37.18 46.76
C GLY A 33 -32.94 38.22 47.64
N SER A 34 -31.64 38.41 47.41
CA SER A 34 -30.90 39.63 47.76
C SER A 34 -29.97 39.99 46.59
N LYS A 35 -30.25 41.12 45.93
CA LYS A 35 -29.37 41.73 44.93
C LYS A 35 -28.09 42.21 45.64
N LYS A 36 -27.02 41.42 45.57
CA LYS A 36 -25.64 41.91 45.72
C LYS A 36 -25.04 42.04 44.33
N GLY A 37 -24.39 43.17 44.04
CA GLY A 37 -23.74 43.44 42.75
C GLY A 37 -22.88 42.24 42.36
N LYS A 38 -23.19 41.62 41.22
CA LYS A 38 -22.40 40.51 40.69
C LYS A 38 -21.01 41.05 40.41
N GLY A 39 -20.01 40.52 41.12
CA GLY A 39 -18.61 40.71 40.73
C GLY A 39 -18.39 40.30 39.27
N PRO A 40 -17.26 40.70 38.67
CA PRO A 40 -16.95 40.35 37.28
C PRO A 40 -17.11 38.84 37.07
N SER A 41 -17.71 38.46 35.95
CA SER A 41 -17.94 37.04 35.62
C SER A 41 -16.61 36.27 35.61
N ILE A 42 -16.64 34.95 35.80
CA ILE A 42 -15.42 34.11 35.74
C ILE A 42 -14.70 34.29 34.40
N ALA A 43 -15.44 34.40 33.29
CA ALA A 43 -14.86 34.68 31.97
C ALA A 43 -14.16 36.05 31.91
N THR A 44 -14.77 37.08 32.51
CA THR A 44 -14.16 38.42 32.62
C THR A 44 -12.89 38.40 33.46
N GLN A 45 -12.89 37.66 34.58
CA GLN A 45 -11.69 37.49 35.42
C GLN A 45 -10.58 36.74 34.67
N LEU A 46 -10.90 35.69 33.91
CA LEU A 46 -9.94 34.97 33.08
C LEU A 46 -9.31 35.88 32.01
N VAL A 47 -10.12 36.69 31.33
CA VAL A 47 -9.61 37.65 30.33
C VAL A 47 -8.72 38.72 30.98
N GLU A 48 -9.08 39.19 32.19
CA GLU A 48 -8.26 40.13 32.96
C GLU A 48 -6.92 39.52 33.40
N LEU A 49 -6.89 38.22 33.71
CA LEU A 49 -5.66 37.48 34.04
C LEU A 49 -4.72 37.23 32.86
N ALA A 50 -5.21 37.47 31.63
CA ALA A 50 -4.44 37.39 30.39
C ALA A 50 -4.09 38.77 29.81
N LYS A 51 -4.34 39.87 30.54
CA LYS A 51 -4.13 41.24 30.03
C LYS A 51 -2.67 41.60 29.77
N ASP A 52 -1.75 40.94 30.46
CA ASP A 52 -0.30 41.11 30.37
C ASP A 52 0.32 40.26 29.24
N VAL A 53 -0.50 39.52 28.51
CA VAL A 53 -0.08 38.69 27.38
C VAL A 53 -0.22 39.47 26.09
N GLU A 54 0.81 39.42 25.26
CA GLU A 54 0.76 40.02 23.93
C GLU A 54 -0.05 39.10 22.99
N LEU A 55 -1.23 39.55 22.58
CA LEU A 55 -2.11 38.86 21.63
C LEU A 55 -1.80 39.33 20.21
N PHE A 56 -1.69 38.39 19.29
CA PHE A 56 -1.40 38.65 17.89
C PHE A 56 -2.02 37.57 17.01
N HIS A 57 -2.08 37.79 15.70
CA HIS A 57 -2.57 36.77 14.76
C HIS A 57 -1.62 36.56 13.61
N THR A 58 -1.66 35.38 13.01
CA THR A 58 -0.93 35.10 11.77
C THR A 58 -1.68 35.68 10.56
N PRO A 59 -1.01 35.84 9.39
CA PRO A 59 -1.66 36.33 8.17
C PRO A 59 -2.84 35.47 7.68
N ASP A 60 -2.90 34.20 8.07
CA ASP A 60 -4.04 33.29 7.81
C ASP A 60 -5.12 33.34 8.91
N GLY A 61 -5.09 34.36 9.78
CA GLY A 61 -6.13 34.65 10.77
C GLY A 61 -6.10 33.79 12.04
N ARG A 62 -5.07 32.95 12.26
CA ARG A 62 -4.98 32.16 13.51
C ARG A 62 -4.49 33.02 14.67
N ALA A 63 -5.20 32.95 15.79
CA ALA A 63 -4.88 33.70 17.01
C ALA A 63 -3.77 33.04 17.86
N PHE A 64 -2.81 33.85 18.29
CA PHE A 64 -1.68 33.47 19.14
C PHE A 64 -1.51 34.44 20.31
N ALA A 65 -0.74 33.98 21.29
CA ALA A 65 -0.42 34.72 22.49
C ALA A 65 1.05 34.51 22.87
N THR A 66 1.78 35.60 23.16
CA THR A 66 3.16 35.57 23.66
C THR A 66 3.14 35.63 25.19
N ILE A 67 3.54 34.53 25.83
CA ILE A 67 3.59 34.38 27.29
C ILE A 67 5.02 34.53 27.77
N GLU A 68 5.23 35.31 28.83
CA GLU A 68 6.48 35.34 29.57
C GLU A 68 6.43 34.32 30.73
N GLU A 69 7.31 33.32 30.69
CA GLU A 69 7.38 32.26 31.69
C GLU A 69 8.86 32.01 32.02
N LYS A 70 9.24 32.02 33.30
CA LYS A 70 10.61 31.73 33.76
C LYS A 70 11.74 32.58 33.11
N GLY A 71 11.42 33.80 32.66
CA GLY A 71 12.40 34.75 32.12
C GLY A 71 12.60 34.69 30.60
N HIS A 72 11.78 33.92 29.88
CA HIS A 72 11.76 33.86 28.42
C HIS A 72 10.34 33.97 27.85
N LYS A 73 10.25 34.22 26.54
CA LYS A 73 8.97 34.39 25.82
C LYS A 73 8.61 33.15 25.00
N GLU A 74 7.38 32.66 25.16
CA GLU A 74 6.83 31.54 24.40
C GLU A 74 5.59 31.96 23.61
N ASN A 75 5.45 31.48 22.36
CA ASN A 75 4.31 31.81 21.51
C ASN A 75 3.37 30.62 21.35
N TRP A 76 2.16 30.69 21.91
CA TRP A 76 1.19 29.59 21.90
C TRP A 76 -0.11 29.98 21.19
N PRO A 77 -0.73 29.08 20.40
CA PRO A 77 -2.07 29.33 19.88
C PRO A 77 -3.06 29.53 21.03
N VAL A 78 -3.97 30.50 20.92
CA VAL A 78 -4.96 30.80 21.98
C VAL A 78 -5.82 29.56 22.28
N ARG A 79 -6.24 28.83 21.24
CA ARG A 79 -7.02 27.58 21.39
C ARG A 79 -6.19 26.34 21.77
N SER A 80 -4.90 26.48 22.07
CA SER A 80 -4.07 25.34 22.44
C SER A 80 -4.37 24.83 23.86
N LYS A 81 -4.15 23.53 24.08
CA LYS A 81 -4.23 22.92 25.42
C LYS A 81 -3.22 23.55 26.40
N GLN A 82 -2.05 23.99 25.91
CA GLN A 82 -1.01 24.62 26.71
C GLN A 82 -1.48 25.99 27.23
N PHE A 83 -1.99 26.85 26.34
CA PHE A 83 -2.55 28.16 26.71
C PHE A 83 -3.74 28.02 27.68
N SER A 84 -4.66 27.09 27.37
CA SER A 84 -5.81 26.81 28.24
C SER A 84 -5.39 26.41 29.66
N ARG A 85 -4.40 25.51 29.80
CA ARG A 85 -3.90 25.07 31.12
C ARG A 85 -3.18 26.18 31.87
N TRP A 86 -2.41 27.01 31.17
CA TRP A 86 -1.74 28.17 31.76
C TRP A 86 -2.74 29.19 32.31
N LEU A 87 -3.81 29.46 31.56
CA LEU A 87 -4.87 30.38 31.98
C LEU A 87 -5.63 29.84 33.21
N VAL A 88 -5.93 28.54 33.22
CA VAL A 88 -6.51 27.84 34.38
C VAL A 88 -5.59 27.92 35.60
N ARG A 89 -4.28 27.71 35.43
CA ARG A 89 -3.28 27.80 36.51
C ARG A 89 -3.25 29.20 37.12
N ARG A 90 -3.24 30.26 36.30
CA ARG A 90 -3.29 31.65 36.79
C ARG A 90 -4.59 31.95 37.56
N TYR A 91 -5.71 31.46 37.05
CA TYR A 91 -7.00 31.60 37.75
C TYR A 91 -7.01 30.88 39.10
N PHE A 92 -6.45 29.66 39.14
CA PHE A 92 -6.33 28.90 40.38
C PHE A 92 -5.45 29.62 41.41
N HIS A 93 -4.30 30.17 41.02
CA HIS A 93 -3.47 30.95 41.94
C HIS A 93 -4.14 32.24 42.42
N HIS A 94 -4.98 32.86 41.59
CA HIS A 94 -5.68 34.09 41.95
C HIS A 94 -6.91 33.86 42.86
N THR A 95 -7.59 32.72 42.71
CA THR A 95 -8.90 32.48 43.36
C THR A 95 -8.95 31.25 44.28
N ALA A 96 -7.89 30.43 44.30
CA ALA A 96 -7.86 29.10 44.92
C ALA A 96 -8.97 28.15 44.43
N SER A 97 -9.53 28.40 43.24
CA SER A 97 -10.62 27.63 42.64
C SER A 97 -10.39 27.38 41.15
N ALA A 98 -11.03 26.38 40.56
CA ALA A 98 -10.94 26.11 39.13
C ALA A 98 -12.10 26.79 38.38
N PRO A 99 -11.86 27.38 37.19
CA PRO A 99 -12.95 27.93 36.40
C PRO A 99 -13.77 26.79 35.78
N ASN A 100 -15.08 27.01 35.61
CA ASN A 100 -15.90 26.05 34.88
C ASN A 100 -15.58 26.06 33.38
N THR A 101 -15.87 24.96 32.68
CA THR A 101 -15.53 24.77 31.27
C THR A 101 -16.15 25.83 30.36
N GLN A 102 -17.39 26.24 30.62
CA GLN A 102 -18.09 27.24 29.83
C GLN A 102 -17.41 28.62 29.91
N ALA A 103 -17.09 29.08 31.12
CA ALA A 103 -16.40 30.34 31.34
C ALA A 103 -15.00 30.37 30.72
N LEU A 104 -14.30 29.22 30.71
CA LEU A 104 -13.02 29.09 30.02
C LEU A 104 -13.17 29.21 28.50
N GLN A 105 -14.17 28.56 27.89
CA GLN A 105 -14.42 28.68 26.44
C GLN A 105 -14.85 30.09 26.04
N GLU A 106 -15.69 30.76 26.84
CA GLU A 106 -16.07 32.15 26.63
C GLU A 106 -14.84 33.09 26.69
N ALA A 107 -13.96 32.89 27.68
CA ALA A 107 -12.72 33.66 27.80
C ALA A 107 -11.76 33.43 26.62
N LEU A 108 -11.56 32.18 26.20
CA LEU A 108 -10.72 31.85 25.04
C LEU A 108 -11.27 32.44 23.74
N SER A 109 -12.60 32.42 23.55
CA SER A 109 -13.25 33.01 22.38
C SER A 109 -13.06 34.53 22.35
N LEU A 110 -13.14 35.20 23.51
CA LEU A 110 -12.90 36.64 23.60
C LEU A 110 -11.42 37.00 23.34
N LEU A 111 -10.49 36.20 23.86
CA LEU A 111 -9.06 36.40 23.62
C LEU A 111 -8.67 36.13 22.16
N GLU A 112 -9.30 35.15 21.52
CA GLU A 112 -9.15 34.89 20.08
C GLU A 112 -9.68 36.06 19.24
N ALA A 113 -10.88 36.57 19.56
CA ALA A 113 -11.44 37.73 18.89
C ALA A 113 -10.53 38.97 19.05
N ARG A 114 -10.01 39.23 20.26
CA ARG A 114 -9.04 40.31 20.48
C ARG A 114 -7.77 40.12 19.66
N ALA A 115 -7.22 38.91 19.65
CA ALA A 115 -6.04 38.61 18.86
C ALA A 115 -6.28 38.83 17.36
N GLN A 116 -7.46 38.51 16.83
CA GLN A 116 -7.81 38.65 15.41
C GLN A 116 -8.20 40.07 14.99
N PHE A 117 -8.88 40.83 15.84
CA PHE A 117 -9.44 42.14 15.48
C PHE A 117 -8.67 43.33 16.07
N GLU A 118 -7.91 43.12 17.14
CA GLU A 118 -7.16 44.18 17.86
C GLU A 118 -5.65 43.91 17.92
N GLY A 119 -5.21 42.66 17.78
CA GLY A 119 -3.81 42.25 17.84
C GLY A 119 -3.05 42.53 16.54
N ASP A 120 -1.72 42.63 16.65
CA ASP A 120 -0.85 42.83 15.48
C ASP A 120 -0.80 41.57 14.60
N GLU A 121 -0.64 41.75 13.29
CA GLU A 121 -0.39 40.65 12.36
C GLU A 121 1.10 40.29 12.37
N GLU A 122 1.47 39.10 12.86
CA GLU A 122 2.85 38.61 12.93
C GLU A 122 2.96 37.13 12.47
N PRO A 123 3.92 36.78 11.59
CA PRO A 123 4.13 35.41 11.16
C PRO A 123 4.75 34.54 12.26
N VAL A 124 4.28 33.29 12.37
CA VAL A 124 4.80 32.30 13.33
C VAL A 124 5.70 31.29 12.62
N HIS A 125 6.88 31.05 13.19
CA HIS A 125 7.93 30.20 12.65
C HIS A 125 8.19 28.99 13.56
N VAL A 126 8.72 27.89 13.00
CA VAL A 126 9.06 26.69 13.80
C VAL A 126 10.54 26.68 14.17
N ARG A 127 11.44 26.64 13.18
CA ARG A 127 12.89 26.53 13.39
C ARG A 127 13.69 27.70 12.84
N VAL A 128 13.33 28.19 11.64
CA VAL A 128 14.05 29.28 10.95
C VAL A 128 13.09 30.42 10.64
N ALA A 129 13.55 31.65 10.83
CA ALA A 129 12.80 32.88 10.56
C ALA A 129 13.70 33.97 9.97
N ALA A 130 13.10 35.05 9.46
CA ALA A 130 13.82 36.25 9.04
C ALA A 130 13.05 37.50 9.44
N LYS A 131 13.77 38.52 9.93
CA LYS A 131 13.23 39.85 10.24
C LYS A 131 14.33 40.90 10.02
N ASN A 132 13.99 42.03 9.42
CA ASN A 132 14.90 43.17 9.19
C ASN A 132 16.24 42.82 8.52
N GLY A 133 16.25 41.85 7.59
CA GLY A 133 17.46 41.42 6.87
C GLY A 133 18.38 40.48 7.65
N ALA A 134 18.05 40.14 8.90
CA ALA A 134 18.70 39.09 9.68
C ALA A 134 17.92 37.78 9.60
N GLY A 135 18.64 36.65 9.59
CA GLY A 135 18.09 35.31 9.78
C GLY A 135 18.13 34.91 11.25
N TYR A 136 17.16 34.11 11.69
CA TYR A 136 17.11 33.57 13.04
C TYR A 136 16.94 32.05 13.01
N LEU A 137 17.76 31.32 13.77
CA LEU A 137 17.68 29.87 13.96
C LEU A 137 17.36 29.56 15.42
N ASP A 138 16.19 29.00 15.70
CA ASP A 138 15.79 28.60 17.06
C ASP A 138 16.64 27.43 17.54
N LEU A 139 17.31 27.57 18.70
CA LEU A 139 18.14 26.49 19.26
C LEU A 139 17.29 25.36 19.85
N GLY A 140 16.00 25.56 20.09
CA GLY A 140 15.15 24.54 20.72
C GLY A 140 15.53 24.22 22.17
N ASP A 141 16.40 25.01 22.80
CA ASP A 141 16.89 24.83 24.16
C ASP A 141 15.93 25.38 25.21
N ARG A 142 16.15 25.05 26.48
CA ARG A 142 15.21 25.41 27.56
C ARG A 142 15.09 26.92 27.78
N ASP A 143 16.10 27.68 27.37
CA ASP A 143 16.21 29.13 27.58
C ASP A 143 15.60 29.94 26.42
N TRP A 144 14.98 29.28 25.42
CA TRP A 144 14.35 29.93 24.26
C TRP A 144 15.29 30.84 23.45
N ARG A 145 16.57 30.49 23.44
CA ARG A 145 17.59 31.23 22.69
C ARG A 145 17.52 30.89 21.21
N ALA A 146 17.92 31.86 20.39
CA ALA A 146 18.07 31.69 18.96
C ALA A 146 19.44 32.23 18.51
N VAL A 147 19.92 31.75 17.36
CA VAL A 147 21.07 32.34 16.69
C VAL A 147 20.56 33.43 15.76
N GLU A 148 20.96 34.67 15.99
CA GLU A 148 20.82 35.77 15.03
C GLU A 148 21.98 35.72 14.04
N ILE A 149 21.67 35.72 12.75
CA ILE A 149 22.63 35.58 11.66
C ILE A 149 22.48 36.80 10.74
N THR A 150 23.56 37.57 10.62
CA THR A 150 23.64 38.78 9.80
C THR A 150 24.74 38.63 8.76
N SER A 151 24.89 39.62 7.87
CA SER A 151 26.01 39.63 6.91
C SER A 151 27.38 39.83 7.57
N SER A 152 27.46 40.34 8.80
CA SER A 152 28.74 40.55 9.52
C SER A 152 29.17 39.34 10.36
N GLY A 153 28.23 38.49 10.78
CA GLY A 153 28.47 37.30 11.58
C GLY A 153 27.18 36.78 12.22
N TRP A 154 27.31 35.89 13.19
CA TRP A 154 26.19 35.38 13.97
C TRP A 154 26.46 35.45 15.48
N GLN A 155 25.39 35.53 16.26
CA GLN A 155 25.44 35.57 17.72
C GLN A 155 24.20 34.90 18.33
N ILE A 156 24.32 34.39 19.55
CA ILE A 156 23.17 33.82 20.28
C ILE A 156 22.44 34.95 21.01
N VAL A 157 21.13 35.05 20.79
CA VAL A 157 20.24 36.03 21.41
C VAL A 157 19.22 35.34 22.30
N ALA A 158 18.95 35.91 23.47
CA ALA A 158 17.99 35.35 24.43
C ALA A 158 16.52 35.69 24.10
N ASN A 159 16.29 36.83 23.45
CA ASN A 159 14.95 37.29 23.10
C ASN A 159 14.91 37.64 21.60
N PRO A 160 14.71 36.64 20.72
CA PRO A 160 14.64 36.91 19.29
C PRO A 160 13.41 37.78 18.95
N PRO A 161 13.51 38.73 18.00
CA PRO A 161 12.41 39.62 17.61
C PRO A 161 11.34 38.93 16.73
N VAL A 162 11.49 37.63 16.46
CA VAL A 162 10.59 36.79 15.66
C VAL A 162 9.76 35.86 16.54
N LYS A 163 8.57 35.47 16.07
CA LYS A 163 7.65 34.61 16.82
C LYS A 163 7.90 33.13 16.51
N PHE A 164 8.72 32.46 17.32
CA PHE A 164 8.89 31.00 17.24
C PHE A 164 7.82 30.23 18.02
N ARG A 165 7.32 29.13 17.45
CA ARG A 165 6.51 28.11 18.11
C ARG A 165 7.26 26.80 18.08
N ARG A 166 7.33 26.10 19.22
CA ARG A 166 7.99 24.80 19.35
C ARG A 166 6.97 23.65 19.42
N PRO A 167 6.78 22.85 18.35
CA PRO A 167 5.88 21.71 18.34
C PRO A 167 6.34 20.58 19.27
N ARG A 168 5.41 19.70 19.65
CA ARG A 168 5.72 18.52 20.46
C ARG A 168 6.66 17.59 19.68
N GLY A 169 7.85 17.32 20.22
CA GLY A 169 8.86 16.46 19.60
C GLY A 169 10.02 17.21 18.94
N MET A 170 10.05 18.54 18.99
CA MET A 170 11.23 19.34 18.65
C MET A 170 12.33 19.11 19.71
N GLN A 171 13.57 18.93 19.26
CA GLN A 171 14.74 18.72 20.13
C GLN A 171 15.74 19.88 19.99
N PRO A 172 16.60 20.11 21.00
CA PRO A 172 17.58 21.18 20.96
C PRO A 172 18.69 20.90 19.94
N LEU A 173 19.15 21.97 19.29
CA LEU A 173 20.39 21.99 18.50
C LEU A 173 21.61 22.07 19.43
N PRO A 174 22.79 21.60 18.99
CA PRO A 174 24.02 21.88 19.70
C PRO A 174 24.26 23.39 19.78
N VAL A 175 24.84 23.87 20.88
CA VAL A 175 25.21 25.28 21.01
C VAL A 175 26.37 25.56 20.06
N PRO A 176 26.24 26.44 19.05
CA PRO A 176 27.27 26.62 18.04
C PRO A 176 28.55 27.27 18.59
N VAL A 177 29.70 26.84 18.10
CA VAL A 177 31.03 27.34 18.48
C VAL A 177 31.74 27.95 17.25
N PRO A 178 32.22 29.21 17.31
CA PRO A 178 32.97 29.81 16.20
C PRO A 178 34.30 29.11 15.90
N GLY A 179 34.79 29.22 14.66
CA GLY A 179 36.11 28.69 14.27
C GLY A 179 36.15 27.19 13.98
N GLY A 180 34.99 26.55 13.82
CA GLY A 180 34.90 25.18 13.32
C GLY A 180 35.15 25.07 11.81
N ASN A 181 35.25 23.83 11.31
CA ASN A 181 35.39 23.55 9.88
C ASN A 181 34.32 22.55 9.41
N VAL A 182 33.70 22.81 8.26
CA VAL A 182 32.73 21.87 7.67
C VAL A 182 33.34 20.51 7.34
N THR A 183 34.66 20.39 7.12
CA THR A 183 35.33 19.09 6.92
C THR A 183 35.24 18.18 8.14
N GLU A 184 34.99 18.72 9.33
CA GLU A 184 34.72 17.93 10.55
C GLU A 184 33.44 17.09 10.43
N LEU A 185 32.56 17.37 9.45
CA LEU A 185 31.38 16.56 9.14
C LEU A 185 31.72 15.27 8.38
N ARG A 186 32.84 15.21 7.65
CA ARG A 186 33.17 14.09 6.73
C ARG A 186 33.11 12.71 7.38
N PRO A 187 33.61 12.48 8.61
CA PRO A 187 33.55 11.16 9.24
C PRO A 187 32.12 10.66 9.52
N TYR A 188 31.13 11.54 9.49
CA TYR A 188 29.74 11.25 9.88
C TYR A 188 28.78 11.14 8.69
N VAL A 189 29.27 11.32 7.46
CA VAL A 189 28.48 11.21 6.23
C VAL A 189 29.20 10.33 5.21
N ASN A 190 28.52 9.29 4.74
CA ASN A 190 29.12 8.29 3.87
C ASN A 190 28.98 8.67 2.39
N VAL A 191 29.61 9.77 1.97
CA VAL A 191 29.55 10.26 0.58
C VAL A 191 30.76 9.77 -0.23
N GLY A 192 30.52 9.30 -1.46
CA GLY A 192 31.56 8.68 -2.30
C GLY A 192 32.52 9.64 -3.02
N SER A 193 32.28 10.96 -2.98
CA SER A 193 33.11 11.95 -3.66
C SER A 193 33.10 13.31 -2.96
N ASP A 194 34.12 14.13 -3.23
CA ASP A 194 34.18 15.52 -2.76
C ASP A 194 33.03 16.37 -3.30
N GLU A 195 32.62 16.13 -4.55
CA GLU A 195 31.48 16.83 -5.15
C GLU A 195 30.18 16.51 -4.39
N ALA A 196 29.94 15.25 -4.04
CA ALA A 196 28.80 14.85 -3.22
C ALA A 196 28.84 15.47 -1.82
N PHE A 197 30.04 15.58 -1.23
CA PHE A 197 30.23 16.28 0.05
C PHE A 197 29.89 17.77 -0.05
N TYR A 198 30.33 18.46 -1.10
CA TYR A 198 30.01 19.87 -1.31
C TYR A 198 28.50 20.10 -1.45
N LEU A 199 27.81 19.22 -2.19
CA LEU A 199 26.37 19.27 -2.34
C LEU A 199 25.65 19.11 -0.99
N LEU A 200 26.05 18.14 -0.19
CA LEU A 200 25.46 17.88 1.12
C LEU A 200 25.64 19.06 2.09
N VAL A 201 26.84 19.66 2.14
CA VAL A 201 27.10 20.87 2.94
C VAL A 201 26.29 22.06 2.43
N SER A 202 26.21 22.26 1.10
CA SER A 202 25.38 23.32 0.51
C SER A 202 23.89 23.12 0.77
N TRP A 203 23.42 21.86 0.85
CA TRP A 203 22.04 21.56 1.26
C TRP A 203 21.77 22.00 2.69
N LEU A 204 22.67 21.71 3.64
CA LEU A 204 22.54 22.13 5.04
C LEU A 204 22.43 23.65 5.18
N VAL A 205 23.31 24.39 4.48
CA VAL A 205 23.29 25.87 4.47
C VAL A 205 22.01 26.41 3.82
N GLY A 206 21.54 25.77 2.76
CA GLY A 206 20.27 26.13 2.12
C GLY A 206 19.04 25.78 2.96
N ALA A 207 19.09 24.69 3.74
CA ALA A 207 18.02 24.32 4.66
C ALA A 207 17.89 25.32 5.82
N MET A 208 18.95 26.07 6.14
CA MET A 208 18.93 27.19 7.09
C MET A 208 18.51 28.53 6.46
N LYS A 209 18.18 28.58 5.16
CA LYS A 209 17.67 29.78 4.51
C LYS A 209 16.24 30.06 4.99
N PRO A 210 15.90 31.28 5.46
CA PRO A 210 14.58 31.56 6.03
C PRO A 210 13.38 31.44 5.07
N ARG A 211 13.62 31.55 3.76
CA ARG A 211 12.59 31.40 2.72
C ARG A 211 13.09 30.51 1.61
N GLY A 212 12.22 29.65 1.09
CA GLY A 212 12.48 28.80 -0.07
C GLY A 212 12.70 29.60 -1.37
N PRO A 213 12.81 28.93 -2.51
CA PRO A 213 12.65 27.49 -2.70
C PRO A 213 13.81 26.67 -2.11
N TYR A 214 13.54 25.43 -1.68
CA TYR A 214 14.53 24.49 -1.14
C TYR A 214 14.77 23.33 -2.12
N VAL A 215 16.02 22.92 -2.28
CA VAL A 215 16.34 21.71 -3.04
C VAL A 215 16.01 20.47 -2.23
N ILE A 216 15.43 19.47 -2.88
CA ILE A 216 15.07 18.18 -2.26
C ILE A 216 16.34 17.31 -2.24
N LEU A 217 16.70 16.73 -1.11
CA LEU A 217 17.84 15.81 -1.02
C LEU A 217 17.36 14.37 -1.12
N ALA A 218 17.76 13.65 -2.18
CA ALA A 218 17.50 12.23 -2.35
C ALA A 218 18.78 11.43 -2.05
N LEU A 219 18.76 10.66 -0.97
CA LEU A 219 19.83 9.74 -0.58
C LEU A 219 19.48 8.33 -1.10
N GLN A 220 20.37 7.75 -1.91
CA GLN A 220 20.18 6.42 -2.50
C GLN A 220 21.44 5.58 -2.37
N GLY A 221 21.34 4.27 -2.57
CA GLY A 221 22.46 3.34 -2.46
C GLY A 221 22.04 1.99 -1.87
N GLU A 222 22.92 1.00 -1.96
CA GLU A 222 22.66 -0.38 -1.53
C GLU A 222 22.33 -0.48 -0.03
N GLN A 223 21.86 -1.65 0.41
CA GLN A 223 21.71 -1.92 1.83
C GLN A 223 23.06 -1.74 2.56
N ALA A 224 23.03 -1.34 3.83
CA ALA A 224 24.23 -1.04 4.63
C ALA A 224 25.12 0.15 4.17
N SER A 225 24.62 1.04 3.30
CA SER A 225 25.30 2.31 2.94
C SER A 225 25.10 3.48 3.93
N ALA A 226 24.46 3.23 5.08
CA ALA A 226 24.18 4.20 6.15
C ALA A 226 23.34 5.44 5.73
N LYS A 227 22.41 5.26 4.79
CA LYS A 227 21.51 6.34 4.33
C LYS A 227 20.64 6.93 5.45
N SER A 228 19.99 6.08 6.25
CA SER A 228 19.17 6.51 7.39
C SER A 228 20.02 7.20 8.46
N THR A 229 21.26 6.76 8.69
CA THR A 229 22.21 7.43 9.60
C THR A 229 22.64 8.80 9.08
N THR A 230 22.97 8.91 7.79
CA THR A 230 23.28 10.19 7.14
C THR A 230 22.11 11.17 7.25
N ALA A 231 20.88 10.74 6.94
CA ALA A 231 19.69 11.57 7.11
C ALA A 231 19.49 12.05 8.56
N ARG A 232 19.74 11.19 9.56
CA ARG A 232 19.72 11.55 10.99
C ARG A 232 20.77 12.59 11.35
N VAL A 233 22.00 12.45 10.86
CA VAL A 233 23.10 13.42 11.07
C VAL A 233 22.71 14.79 10.53
N LEU A 234 22.25 14.86 9.28
CA LEU A 234 21.84 16.12 8.64
C LEU A 234 20.70 16.80 9.40
N ARG A 235 19.69 16.01 9.79
CA ARG A 235 18.55 16.53 10.52
C ARG A 235 18.94 17.03 11.92
N ARG A 236 19.89 16.38 12.60
CA ARG A 236 20.41 16.84 13.90
C ARG A 236 21.19 18.15 13.84
N LEU A 237 21.66 18.57 12.65
CA LEU A 237 22.35 19.87 12.47
C LEU A 237 21.40 21.01 12.12
N VAL A 238 20.13 20.73 11.75
CA VAL A 238 19.17 21.74 11.27
C VAL A 238 17.88 21.74 12.07
N ASP A 239 17.22 20.59 12.22
CA ASP A 239 15.94 20.44 12.91
C ASP A 239 15.82 19.10 13.68
N PRO A 240 16.55 18.95 14.80
CA PRO A 240 16.49 17.78 15.66
C PRO A 240 15.05 17.47 16.09
N SER A 241 14.68 16.19 16.07
CA SER A 241 13.35 15.73 16.48
C SER A 241 13.39 14.37 17.17
N THR A 242 12.42 14.11 18.06
CA THR A 242 12.19 12.78 18.69
C THR A 242 11.91 11.68 17.68
N ALA A 243 11.36 12.02 16.52
CA ALA A 243 11.15 11.12 15.40
C ALA A 243 11.94 11.64 14.18
N PRO A 244 13.27 11.41 14.15
CA PRO A 244 14.16 12.02 13.16
C PRO A 244 13.96 11.46 11.74
N LEU A 245 13.32 10.30 11.61
CA LEU A 245 12.92 9.70 10.34
C LEU A 245 11.43 9.33 10.45
N ARG A 246 10.67 9.50 9.35
CA ARG A 246 9.24 9.18 9.30
C ARG A 246 8.95 8.26 8.12
N ARG A 247 7.92 7.43 8.24
CA ARG A 247 7.33 6.72 7.09
C ARG A 247 6.65 7.74 6.16
N ALA A 248 6.41 7.35 4.91
CA ALA A 248 5.67 8.15 3.96
C ALA A 248 4.26 8.49 4.50
N PRO A 249 3.74 9.71 4.28
CA PRO A 249 2.37 10.08 4.64
C PRO A 249 1.36 9.34 3.75
N HIS A 250 0.16 9.11 4.27
CA HIS A 250 -0.90 8.39 3.55
C HIS A 250 -1.68 9.30 2.59
N ASP A 251 -1.76 10.60 2.90
CA ASP A 251 -2.44 11.61 2.09
C ASP A 251 -1.77 12.99 2.19
N GLU A 252 -2.27 13.96 1.41
CA GLU A 252 -1.76 15.34 1.42
C GLU A 252 -1.96 16.02 2.79
N ARG A 253 -3.03 15.70 3.53
CA ARG A 253 -3.32 16.33 4.82
C ARG A 253 -2.28 15.94 5.87
N ASP A 254 -1.92 14.67 5.95
CA ASP A 254 -0.87 14.16 6.82
C ASP A 254 0.47 14.83 6.52
N LEU A 255 0.77 15.03 5.22
CA LEU A 255 1.94 15.77 4.76
C LEU A 255 1.89 17.24 5.21
N MET A 256 0.73 17.90 5.14
CA MET A 256 0.57 19.28 5.60
C MET A 256 0.78 19.41 7.11
N ILE A 257 0.21 18.48 7.89
CA ILE A 257 0.40 18.43 9.34
C ILE A 257 1.87 18.22 9.68
N ALA A 258 2.58 17.37 8.93
CA ALA A 258 4.01 17.19 9.08
C ALA A 258 4.79 18.49 8.80
N ALA A 259 4.46 19.20 7.72
CA ALA A 259 5.08 20.48 7.33
C ALA A 259 4.78 21.63 8.33
N GLN A 260 3.64 21.61 9.01
CA GLN A 260 3.31 22.57 10.06
C GLN A 260 4.12 22.35 11.35
N ASN A 261 4.49 21.10 11.63
CA ASN A 261 5.09 20.71 12.92
C ASN A 261 6.59 20.39 12.83
N GLY A 262 7.20 20.46 11.65
CA GLY A 262 8.63 20.28 11.45
C GLY A 262 9.16 21.25 10.41
N TRP A 263 10.43 21.63 10.56
CA TRP A 263 11.12 22.45 9.56
C TRP A 263 11.71 21.58 8.47
N VAL A 264 12.39 20.49 8.82
CA VAL A 264 12.89 19.50 7.85
C VAL A 264 11.94 18.32 7.79
N MET A 265 11.45 18.01 6.60
CA MET A 265 10.71 16.77 6.35
C MET A 265 11.70 15.68 5.94
N SER A 266 11.70 14.54 6.62
CA SER A 266 12.60 13.42 6.31
C SER A 266 11.81 12.12 6.27
N PHE A 267 11.76 11.52 5.07
CA PHE A 267 11.06 10.27 4.81
C PHE A 267 12.07 9.15 4.56
N ASP A 268 11.87 8.02 5.22
CA ASP A 268 12.82 6.91 5.27
C ASP A 268 12.25 5.62 4.70
N ASN A 269 13.14 4.77 4.17
CA ASN A 269 12.85 3.47 3.57
C ASN A 269 11.76 3.52 2.47
N LEU A 270 11.89 4.47 1.54
CA LEU A 270 11.00 4.56 0.38
C LEU A 270 11.41 3.52 -0.68
N SER A 271 10.50 2.60 -0.99
CA SER A 271 10.59 1.68 -2.14
C SER A 271 10.06 2.29 -3.45
N GLY A 272 9.57 3.54 -3.38
CA GLY A 272 9.03 4.29 -4.51
C GLY A 272 8.25 5.51 -4.02
N LEU A 273 7.92 6.44 -4.94
CA LEU A 273 7.11 7.62 -4.63
C LEU A 273 5.80 7.64 -5.46
N PRO A 274 4.63 7.55 -4.81
CA PRO A 274 3.35 7.78 -5.47
C PRO A 274 3.30 9.14 -6.18
N VAL A 275 2.53 9.21 -7.27
CA VAL A 275 2.41 10.43 -8.10
C VAL A 275 1.99 11.65 -7.28
N TRP A 276 0.96 11.50 -6.45
CA TRP A 276 0.45 12.58 -5.60
C TRP A 276 1.52 13.08 -4.61
N LEU A 277 2.29 12.17 -4.01
CA LEU A 277 3.30 12.51 -3.01
C LEU A 277 4.49 13.22 -3.66
N SER A 278 4.93 12.77 -4.84
CA SER A 278 5.94 13.45 -5.64
C SER A 278 5.52 14.90 -5.97
N ASP A 279 4.28 15.09 -6.42
CA ASP A 279 3.77 16.41 -6.81
C ASP A 279 3.63 17.32 -5.57
N ALA A 280 3.12 16.79 -4.45
CA ALA A 280 2.97 17.53 -3.19
C ALA A 280 4.33 17.91 -2.56
N ILE A 281 5.33 17.03 -2.58
CA ILE A 281 6.69 17.33 -2.13
C ILE A 281 7.32 18.44 -2.99
N CYS A 282 7.13 18.40 -4.31
CA CYS A 282 7.58 19.47 -5.20
C CYS A 282 6.94 20.83 -4.85
N CYS A 283 5.63 20.84 -4.56
CA CYS A 283 4.92 22.04 -4.11
C CYS A 283 5.47 22.56 -2.78
N ILE A 284 5.65 21.70 -1.79
CA ILE A 284 6.19 22.07 -0.47
C ILE A 284 7.65 22.51 -0.56
N ALA A 285 8.46 21.99 -1.47
CA ALA A 285 9.85 22.45 -1.62
C ALA A 285 9.93 23.89 -2.16
N THR A 286 9.01 24.28 -3.05
CA THR A 286 9.03 25.59 -3.71
C THR A 286 8.03 26.62 -3.17
N GLY A 287 7.14 26.22 -2.25
CA GLY A 287 6.09 27.10 -1.71
C GLY A 287 4.85 27.22 -2.58
N GLY A 288 4.53 26.20 -3.39
CA GLY A 288 3.23 26.11 -4.07
C GLY A 288 2.10 25.85 -3.06
N GLY A 289 0.96 26.51 -3.23
CA GLY A 289 -0.20 26.31 -2.36
C GLY A 289 -0.82 24.93 -2.58
N LEU A 290 -1.04 24.19 -1.48
CA LEU A 290 -1.84 22.96 -1.47
C LEU A 290 -3.22 23.33 -0.92
N SER A 291 -4.26 23.05 -1.69
CA SER A 291 -5.64 23.31 -1.29
C SER A 291 -6.26 22.01 -0.77
N THR A 292 -6.83 22.08 0.43
CA THR A 292 -7.64 20.99 0.98
C THR A 292 -8.94 21.55 1.53
N ARG A 293 -10.07 20.86 1.29
CA ARG A 293 -11.37 21.21 1.86
C ARG A 293 -11.36 21.04 3.37
N GLU A 294 -11.93 22.00 4.10
CA GLU A 294 -12.15 21.86 5.54
C GLU A 294 -13.24 20.79 5.80
N LEU A 295 -13.11 20.02 6.88
CA LEU A 295 -14.20 19.15 7.33
C LEU A 295 -15.16 20.00 8.18
N PHE A 296 -16.45 20.00 7.79
CA PHE A 296 -17.61 20.65 8.43
C PHE A 296 -18.05 22.04 7.95
N THR A 297 -17.57 22.48 6.80
CA THR A 297 -18.23 23.52 5.99
C THR A 297 -18.18 23.09 4.53
N ASP A 298 -19.33 23.05 3.85
CA ASP A 298 -19.42 22.59 2.46
C ASP A 298 -18.78 23.59 1.45
N ASP A 299 -18.36 24.78 1.92
CA ASP A 299 -17.95 25.91 1.07
C ASP A 299 -16.54 26.51 1.36
N ASP A 300 -15.83 26.13 2.43
CA ASP A 300 -14.54 26.79 2.77
C ASP A 300 -13.30 25.96 2.36
N GLU A 301 -12.50 26.56 1.47
CA GLU A 301 -11.22 26.04 0.97
C GLU A 301 -10.06 26.58 1.82
N ILE A 302 -9.34 25.72 2.57
CA ILE A 302 -8.14 26.15 3.29
C ILE A 302 -6.95 26.07 2.33
N LEU A 303 -6.43 27.24 1.96
CA LEU A 303 -5.16 27.37 1.25
C LEU A 303 -4.00 27.19 2.22
N PHE A 304 -3.28 26.08 2.09
CA PHE A 304 -2.06 25.87 2.85
C PHE A 304 -0.84 26.33 2.05
N SER A 305 -0.10 27.29 2.60
CA SER A 305 1.17 27.76 2.05
C SER A 305 2.31 27.49 3.04
N ALA A 306 3.19 26.54 2.72
CA ALA A 306 4.47 26.40 3.40
C ALA A 306 5.56 25.92 2.45
N SER A 307 6.78 26.41 2.66
CA SER A 307 8.00 25.90 2.02
C SER A 307 8.86 25.15 3.05
N ARG A 308 9.30 23.91 2.77
CA ARG A 308 10.13 23.11 3.69
C ARG A 308 11.29 22.40 2.99
N PRO A 309 12.49 22.33 3.60
CA PRO A 309 13.53 21.39 3.19
C PRO A 309 13.06 19.94 3.32
N VAL A 310 13.44 19.10 2.36
CA VAL A 310 13.01 17.69 2.28
C VAL A 310 14.21 16.77 2.10
N ILE A 311 14.24 15.67 2.85
CA ILE A 311 15.15 14.53 2.70
C ILE A 311 14.32 13.29 2.35
N LEU A 312 14.71 12.59 1.30
CA LEU A 312 14.16 11.32 0.85
C LEU A 312 15.26 10.27 0.92
N ASN A 313 14.95 9.07 1.44
CA ASN A 313 15.87 7.94 1.48
C ASN A 313 15.17 6.65 1.02
N GLY A 314 15.88 5.83 0.24
CA GLY A 314 15.42 4.60 -0.42
C GLY A 314 16.60 3.82 -0.99
N ILE A 315 16.36 2.55 -1.35
CA ILE A 315 17.37 1.70 -2.00
C ILE A 315 17.48 2.06 -3.49
N ASP A 316 16.33 2.23 -4.16
CA ASP A 316 16.23 2.55 -5.58
C ASP A 316 16.30 4.06 -5.89
N ALA A 317 16.34 4.40 -7.18
CA ALA A 317 16.29 5.78 -7.66
C ALA A 317 14.95 6.47 -7.32
N ILE A 318 14.92 7.21 -6.22
CA ILE A 318 13.69 7.83 -5.67
C ILE A 318 13.17 8.97 -6.56
N ALA A 319 14.07 9.71 -7.20
CA ALA A 319 13.76 10.91 -7.97
C ALA A 319 13.58 10.64 -9.48
N VAL A 320 12.83 9.60 -9.84
CA VAL A 320 12.65 9.15 -11.24
C VAL A 320 11.85 10.13 -12.12
N ARG A 321 10.92 10.90 -11.54
CA ARG A 321 10.08 11.84 -12.31
C ARG A 321 10.85 13.12 -12.63
N ALA A 322 10.83 13.55 -13.89
CA ALA A 322 11.58 14.72 -14.37
C ALA A 322 11.36 16.01 -13.55
N ASP A 323 10.14 16.27 -13.05
CA ASP A 323 9.87 17.46 -12.24
C ASP A 323 10.52 17.40 -10.85
N LEU A 324 10.54 16.20 -10.24
CA LEU A 324 11.17 15.94 -8.96
C LEU A 324 12.69 15.91 -9.12
N ALA A 325 13.21 15.23 -10.15
CA ALA A 325 14.63 15.14 -10.47
C ALA A 325 15.27 16.53 -10.64
N ASP A 326 14.63 17.41 -11.41
CA ASP A 326 15.13 18.77 -11.71
C ASP A 326 15.08 19.73 -10.49
N ARG A 327 14.37 19.36 -9.43
CA ARG A 327 14.34 20.05 -8.11
C ARG A 327 15.12 19.32 -7.02
N SER A 328 15.72 18.17 -7.35
CA SER A 328 16.42 17.32 -6.39
C SER A 328 17.93 17.36 -6.59
N MET A 329 18.65 17.15 -5.49
CA MET A 329 20.04 16.73 -5.45
C MET A 329 20.08 15.26 -5.07
N VAL A 330 20.67 14.44 -5.93
CA VAL A 330 20.73 13.00 -5.73
C VAL A 330 22.13 12.63 -5.23
N SER A 331 22.22 11.98 -4.08
CA SER A 331 23.50 11.52 -3.51
C SER A 331 23.48 10.00 -3.34
N THR A 332 24.28 9.32 -4.16
CA THR A 332 24.50 7.87 -4.05
C THR A 332 25.57 7.60 -2.99
N LEU A 333 25.20 6.90 -1.92
CA LEU A 333 26.09 6.52 -0.83
C LEU A 333 26.65 5.11 -1.09
N PRO A 334 27.98 4.90 -1.07
CA PRO A 334 28.58 3.58 -1.26
C PRO A 334 28.28 2.62 -0.09
N PRO A 335 28.34 1.30 -0.28
CA PRO A 335 28.25 0.35 0.83
C PRO A 335 29.41 0.56 1.82
N ILE A 336 29.16 0.33 3.12
CA ILE A 336 30.21 0.39 4.15
C ILE A 336 30.82 -1.02 4.32
N PRO A 337 32.12 -1.21 4.01
CA PRO A 337 32.83 -2.45 4.25
C PRO A 337 32.77 -2.88 5.73
N GLU A 338 32.74 -4.20 5.99
CA GLU A 338 32.58 -4.73 7.34
C GLU A 338 33.64 -4.26 8.33
N ASP A 339 34.89 -4.12 7.86
CA ASP A 339 36.05 -3.64 8.63
C ASP A 339 35.97 -2.15 8.98
N ARG A 340 35.09 -1.38 8.32
CA ARG A 340 34.85 0.04 8.57
C ARG A 340 33.56 0.32 9.34
N ARG A 341 32.82 -0.71 9.74
CA ARG A 341 31.61 -0.56 10.56
C ARG A 341 31.99 -0.17 11.99
N GLN A 342 31.29 0.81 12.54
CA GLN A 342 31.50 1.31 13.90
C GLN A 342 30.23 1.10 14.71
N ASP A 343 30.38 0.88 16.02
CA ASP A 343 29.25 0.83 16.94
C ASP A 343 28.52 2.19 17.01
N GLU A 344 27.19 2.13 17.07
CA GLU A 344 26.34 3.32 16.96
C GLU A 344 26.53 4.29 18.14
N ALA A 345 26.81 3.77 19.35
CA ALA A 345 27.01 4.59 20.54
C ALA A 345 28.28 5.45 20.45
N THR A 346 29.41 4.87 20.03
CA THR A 346 30.67 5.59 19.83
C THR A 346 30.56 6.59 18.69
N PHE A 347 29.89 6.21 17.58
CA PHE A 347 29.61 7.11 16.47
C PHE A 347 28.86 8.37 16.93
N TRP A 348 27.73 8.21 17.63
CA TRP A 348 26.94 9.35 18.09
C TRP A 348 27.65 10.19 19.15
N THR A 349 28.41 9.56 20.05
CA THR A 349 29.21 10.28 21.04
C THR A 349 30.25 11.18 20.38
N SER A 350 30.98 10.68 19.38
CA SER A 350 31.95 11.45 18.61
C SER A 350 31.27 12.58 17.82
N PHE A 351 30.13 12.29 17.18
CA PHE A 351 29.36 13.29 16.44
C PHE A 351 28.87 14.42 17.35
N GLU A 352 28.35 14.10 18.53
CA GLU A 352 27.86 15.08 19.49
C GLU A 352 28.98 16.03 19.96
N GLN A 353 30.21 15.52 20.12
CA GLN A 353 31.39 16.35 20.42
C GLN A 353 31.80 17.27 19.27
N ALA A 354 31.69 16.82 18.02
CA ALA A 354 32.04 17.63 16.84
C ALA A 354 30.93 18.61 16.41
N SER A 355 29.67 18.27 16.68
CA SER A 355 28.49 18.98 16.18
C SER A 355 28.42 20.49 16.52
N PRO A 356 28.90 21.01 17.67
CA PRO A 356 28.96 22.45 17.96
C PRO A 356 29.83 23.23 16.96
N ARG A 357 30.99 22.68 16.62
CA ARG A 357 31.95 23.29 15.68
C ARG A 357 31.45 23.19 14.24
N ILE A 358 30.86 22.03 13.89
CA ILE A 358 30.23 21.83 12.58
C ILE A 358 29.10 22.84 12.38
N LEU A 359 28.21 23.01 13.37
CA LEU A 359 27.12 23.99 13.29
C LEU A 359 27.65 25.42 13.20
N GLY A 360 28.69 25.77 13.97
CA GLY A 360 29.35 27.08 13.86
C GLY A 360 29.87 27.37 12.44
N ALA A 361 30.52 26.40 11.81
CA ALA A 361 31.00 26.53 10.43
C ALA A 361 29.86 26.69 9.42
N LEU A 362 28.73 25.97 9.60
CA LEU A 362 27.54 26.13 8.76
C LEU A 362 26.93 27.54 8.90
N LEU A 363 26.87 28.08 10.11
CA LEU A 363 26.39 29.43 10.39
C LEU A 363 27.31 30.52 9.79
N ASP A 364 28.62 30.29 9.79
CA ASP A 364 29.58 31.14 9.05
C ASP A 364 29.27 31.12 7.54
N GLY A 365 28.88 29.96 7.01
CA GLY A 365 28.36 29.81 5.65
C GLY A 365 27.10 30.63 5.38
N VAL A 366 26.10 30.56 6.27
CA VAL A 366 24.86 31.35 6.17
C VAL A 366 25.14 32.86 6.23
N SER A 367 26.00 33.31 7.15
CA SER A 367 26.41 34.71 7.27
C SER A 367 27.15 35.20 6.02
N THR A 368 28.06 34.37 5.49
CA THR A 368 28.80 34.67 4.26
C THR A 368 27.89 34.72 3.05
N ALA A 369 26.88 33.84 2.97
CA ALA A 369 25.86 33.89 1.94
C ALA A 369 25.06 35.20 1.99
N LEU A 370 24.58 35.61 3.17
CA LEU A 370 23.89 36.91 3.35
C LEU A 370 24.73 38.10 2.88
N ARG A 371 26.05 38.06 3.13
CA ARG A 371 27.00 39.10 2.71
C ARG A 371 27.19 39.15 1.20
N ASN A 372 27.30 37.98 0.56
CA ASN A 372 27.75 37.88 -0.82
C ASN A 372 26.62 37.72 -1.84
N ILE A 373 25.39 37.43 -1.40
CA ILE A 373 24.28 37.09 -2.31
C ILE A 373 24.02 38.14 -3.40
N GLY A 374 24.22 39.43 -3.09
CA GLY A 374 24.04 40.52 -4.05
C GLY A 374 25.20 40.71 -5.05
N SER A 375 26.36 40.11 -4.80
CA SER A 375 27.56 40.22 -5.66
C SER A 375 27.87 38.95 -6.46
N VAL A 376 27.24 37.83 -6.12
CA VAL A 376 27.42 36.55 -6.80
C VAL A 376 26.62 36.54 -8.10
N THR A 377 27.31 36.26 -9.21
CA THR A 377 26.70 36.00 -10.51
C THR A 377 26.98 34.56 -10.90
N LEU A 378 25.93 33.81 -11.24
CA LEU A 378 26.09 32.47 -11.79
C LEU A 378 26.33 32.53 -13.30
N PRO A 379 27.19 31.67 -13.86
CA PRO A 379 27.40 31.57 -15.31
C PRO A 379 26.10 31.21 -16.04
N PHE A 380 25.19 30.50 -15.39
CA PHE A 380 23.82 30.25 -15.81
C PHE A 380 22.93 30.07 -14.59
N LYS A 381 21.62 30.33 -14.74
CA LYS A 381 20.65 30.18 -13.66
C LYS A 381 19.95 28.82 -13.77
N PRO A 382 20.18 27.87 -12.84
CA PRO A 382 19.45 26.61 -12.82
C PRO A 382 18.01 26.81 -12.33
N ARG A 383 17.15 25.80 -12.43
CA ARG A 383 15.75 25.89 -11.97
C ARG A 383 15.62 26.38 -10.52
N MET A 384 16.48 25.88 -9.65
CA MET A 384 16.58 26.30 -8.26
C MET A 384 17.61 27.45 -8.12
N ALA A 385 17.41 28.51 -8.90
CA ALA A 385 18.38 29.61 -9.04
C ALA A 385 18.71 30.30 -7.71
N ASP A 386 17.69 30.52 -6.87
CA ASP A 386 17.87 31.20 -5.58
C ASP A 386 18.68 30.35 -4.59
N PHE A 387 18.48 29.03 -4.60
CA PHE A 387 19.29 28.11 -3.83
C PHE A 387 20.73 28.08 -4.36
N ALA A 388 20.90 28.04 -5.68
CA ALA A 388 22.23 28.00 -6.28
C ALA A 388 23.04 29.27 -6.02
N LEU A 389 22.40 30.44 -6.11
CA LEU A 389 23.00 31.72 -5.74
C LEU A 389 23.41 31.73 -4.26
N TRP A 390 22.54 31.21 -3.39
CA TRP A 390 22.79 31.13 -1.95
C TRP A 390 23.96 30.21 -1.60
N ALA A 391 23.99 29.00 -2.17
CA ALA A 391 25.06 28.04 -1.94
C ALA A 391 26.41 28.55 -2.49
N THR A 392 26.43 29.14 -3.70
CA THR A 392 27.65 29.76 -4.25
C THR A 392 28.11 30.96 -3.41
N ALA A 393 27.19 31.75 -2.86
CA ALA A 393 27.52 32.86 -1.99
C ALA A 393 28.20 32.41 -0.67
N ALA A 394 27.92 31.18 -0.22
CA ALA A 394 28.51 30.58 0.98
C ALA A 394 29.91 29.97 0.78
N GLU A 395 30.31 29.62 -0.45
CA GLU A 395 31.59 28.94 -0.75
C GLU A 395 32.83 29.50 -0.05
N PRO A 396 33.02 30.85 0.06
CA PRO A 396 34.20 31.41 0.70
C PRO A 396 34.33 31.03 2.18
N ALA A 397 33.21 30.77 2.88
CA ALA A 397 33.23 30.35 4.27
C ALA A 397 33.86 28.96 4.46
N PHE A 398 33.80 28.12 3.41
CA PHE A 398 34.29 26.74 3.44
C PHE A 398 35.69 26.60 2.82
N GLY A 399 36.30 27.70 2.39
CA GLY A 399 37.59 27.70 1.70
C GLY A 399 37.53 27.07 0.30
N TRP A 400 36.34 26.96 -0.29
CA TRP A 400 36.19 26.37 -1.61
C TRP A 400 36.54 27.39 -2.71
N PRO A 401 37.18 26.97 -3.81
CA PRO A 401 37.33 27.82 -4.99
C PRO A 401 35.97 28.33 -5.48
N ARG A 402 35.92 29.56 -6.00
CA ARG A 402 34.68 30.12 -6.54
C ARG A 402 34.13 29.25 -7.67
N GLY A 403 32.84 28.94 -7.58
CA GLY A 403 32.13 28.10 -8.54
C GLY A 403 32.25 26.59 -8.28
N THR A 404 32.83 26.17 -7.15
CA THR A 404 32.92 24.75 -6.78
C THR A 404 31.54 24.11 -6.65
N PHE A 405 30.62 24.77 -5.93
CA PHE A 405 29.25 24.27 -5.76
C PHE A 405 28.52 24.26 -7.11
N ILE A 406 28.57 25.34 -7.89
CA ILE A 406 27.78 25.39 -9.14
C ILE A 406 28.26 24.33 -10.13
N LYS A 407 29.57 24.02 -10.16
CA LYS A 407 30.10 22.92 -10.95
C LYS A 407 29.53 21.58 -10.48
N ALA A 408 29.66 21.25 -9.19
CA ALA A 408 29.13 20.01 -8.62
C ALA A 408 27.61 19.88 -8.80
N TYR A 409 26.86 20.95 -8.55
CA TYR A 409 25.40 21.02 -8.68
C TYR A 409 24.94 20.83 -10.12
N SER A 410 25.71 21.32 -11.08
CA SER A 410 25.38 21.19 -12.49
C SER A 410 25.67 19.79 -13.02
N GLY A 411 26.78 19.18 -12.58
CA GLY A 411 27.06 17.76 -12.85
C GLY A 411 25.99 16.86 -12.24
N ASN A 412 25.65 17.09 -10.97
CA ASN A 412 24.62 16.31 -10.28
C ASN A 412 23.22 16.45 -10.91
N ARG A 413 22.82 17.68 -11.28
CA ARG A 413 21.54 17.89 -11.98
C ARG A 413 21.55 17.26 -13.36
N ALA A 414 22.64 17.36 -14.10
CA ALA A 414 22.77 16.71 -15.41
C ALA A 414 22.64 15.20 -15.26
N GLN A 415 23.31 14.58 -14.28
CA GLN A 415 23.22 13.16 -14.00
C GLN A 415 21.81 12.73 -13.53
N ALA A 416 21.18 13.49 -12.64
CA ALA A 416 19.82 13.19 -12.16
C ALA A 416 18.76 13.33 -13.27
N VAL A 417 18.93 14.32 -14.16
CA VAL A 417 18.06 14.47 -15.33
C VAL A 417 18.35 13.37 -16.35
N ASP A 418 19.62 13.00 -16.57
CA ASP A 418 20.00 11.90 -17.48
C ASP A 418 19.41 10.57 -16.99
N GLN A 419 19.55 10.26 -15.69
CA GLN A 419 18.95 9.08 -15.05
C GLN A 419 17.40 9.11 -15.11
N SER A 420 16.78 10.29 -14.99
CA SER A 420 15.33 10.44 -15.18
C SER A 420 14.90 10.26 -16.64
N LEU A 421 15.75 10.66 -17.60
CA LEU A 421 15.51 10.48 -19.04
C LEU A 421 15.76 9.03 -19.48
N GLU A 422 16.69 8.31 -18.85
CA GLU A 422 16.87 6.86 -18.99
C GLU A 422 15.62 6.09 -18.55
N GLY A 423 14.85 6.64 -17.61
CA GLY A 423 13.52 6.13 -17.24
C GLY A 423 12.36 6.59 -18.14
N ASP A 424 12.53 7.61 -18.99
CA ASP A 424 11.49 8.08 -19.93
C ASP A 424 11.76 7.60 -21.36
N VAL A 425 11.07 6.52 -21.70
CA VAL A 425 11.11 5.85 -23.00
C VAL A 425 10.88 6.77 -24.21
N VAL A 426 10.09 7.85 -24.05
CA VAL A 426 9.89 8.85 -25.12
C VAL A 426 11.11 9.73 -25.30
N ALA A 427 11.74 10.12 -24.21
CA ALA A 427 12.90 10.99 -24.25
C ALA A 427 14.13 10.25 -24.81
N MET A 428 14.30 8.97 -24.47
CA MET A 428 15.29 8.08 -25.09
C MET A 428 15.10 8.00 -26.60
N ALA A 429 13.85 7.76 -27.05
CA ALA A 429 13.52 7.70 -28.47
C ALA A 429 13.88 9.00 -29.22
N VAL A 430 13.60 10.15 -28.61
CA VAL A 430 13.89 11.47 -29.20
C VAL A 430 15.40 11.71 -29.31
N ARG A 431 16.18 11.31 -28.30
CA ARG A 431 17.64 11.40 -28.33
C ARG A 431 18.21 10.59 -29.49
N GLU A 432 17.76 9.36 -29.63
CA GLU A 432 18.22 8.46 -30.69
C GLU A 432 17.81 8.95 -32.08
N LEU A 433 16.56 9.42 -32.25
CA LEU A 433 16.10 10.02 -33.51
C LEU A 433 17.02 11.18 -33.96
N LEU A 434 17.32 12.12 -33.05
CA LEU A 434 18.15 13.28 -33.37
C LEU A 434 19.63 12.92 -33.55
N ALA A 435 20.10 11.84 -32.93
CA ALA A 435 21.45 11.34 -33.17
C ALA A 435 21.66 10.85 -34.60
N ARG A 436 20.58 10.39 -35.27
CA ARG A 436 20.60 9.94 -36.67
C ARG A 436 20.30 11.03 -37.69
N GLN A 437 19.97 12.26 -37.27
CA GLN A 437 19.75 13.39 -38.18
C GLN A 437 21.09 14.09 -38.52
N PRO A 438 21.45 14.29 -39.80
CA PRO A 438 22.73 14.88 -40.20
C PRO A 438 22.98 16.28 -39.61
N ASP A 439 21.93 17.09 -39.53
CA ASP A 439 22.00 18.47 -39.02
C ASP A 439 21.53 18.56 -37.55
N GLY A 440 21.22 17.43 -36.92
CA GLY A 440 20.63 17.38 -35.57
C GLY A 440 19.25 18.03 -35.47
N ILE A 441 18.59 18.33 -36.59
CA ILE A 441 17.29 19.01 -36.64
C ILE A 441 16.24 18.07 -37.22
N TRP A 442 15.06 18.05 -36.61
CA TRP A 442 13.88 17.36 -37.12
C TRP A 442 12.68 18.33 -37.15
N GLU A 443 11.93 18.37 -38.25
CA GLU A 443 10.73 19.21 -38.38
C GLU A 443 9.59 18.48 -39.10
N GLY A 444 8.41 18.44 -38.48
CA GLY A 444 7.26 17.71 -39.02
C GLY A 444 5.98 17.90 -38.21
N SER A 445 4.95 17.13 -38.52
CA SER A 445 3.73 17.04 -37.73
C SER A 445 3.90 16.12 -36.52
N ALA A 446 3.06 16.27 -35.50
CA ALA A 446 3.08 15.39 -34.33
C ALA A 446 2.88 13.90 -34.69
N THR A 447 2.10 13.61 -35.74
CA THR A 447 1.88 12.25 -36.24
C THR A 447 3.14 11.69 -36.88
N GLU A 448 3.84 12.48 -37.69
CA GLU A 448 5.11 12.08 -38.30
C GLU A 448 6.17 11.81 -37.21
N LEU A 449 6.27 12.68 -36.20
CA LEU A 449 7.18 12.45 -35.08
C LEU A 449 6.84 11.17 -34.33
N HIS A 450 5.56 10.96 -34.03
CA HIS A 450 5.10 9.78 -33.31
C HIS A 450 5.42 8.49 -34.03
N THR A 451 5.24 8.45 -35.35
CA THR A 451 5.60 7.30 -36.18
C THR A 451 7.11 7.04 -36.13
N MET A 452 7.94 8.06 -36.34
CA MET A 452 9.40 7.90 -36.32
C MET A 452 9.94 7.47 -34.96
N LEU A 453 9.43 8.04 -33.87
CA LEU A 453 9.92 7.71 -32.53
C LEU A 453 9.68 6.23 -32.15
N ARG A 454 8.68 5.57 -32.76
CA ARG A 454 8.41 4.15 -32.52
C ARG A 454 9.52 3.23 -33.00
N GLU A 455 10.32 3.66 -33.98
CA GLU A 455 11.43 2.88 -34.52
C GLU A 455 12.62 2.79 -33.55
N PHE A 456 12.66 3.68 -32.55
CA PHE A 456 13.74 3.79 -31.58
C PHE A 456 13.40 3.19 -30.21
N VAL A 457 12.23 2.55 -30.10
CA VAL A 457 11.73 2.00 -28.85
C VAL A 457 11.35 0.54 -29.05
N PRO A 458 11.81 -0.37 -28.18
CA PRO A 458 11.41 -1.76 -28.23
C PRO A 458 9.89 -1.89 -28.23
N VAL A 459 9.32 -2.72 -29.09
CA VAL A 459 7.86 -2.68 -29.32
C VAL A 459 7.07 -3.10 -28.07
N HIS A 460 7.68 -3.79 -27.09
CA HIS A 460 7.00 -4.12 -25.82
C HIS A 460 6.70 -2.84 -25.02
N VAL A 461 7.62 -1.87 -25.03
CA VAL A 461 7.45 -0.54 -24.42
C VAL A 461 6.36 0.26 -25.13
N LEU A 462 6.22 0.14 -26.45
CA LEU A 462 5.20 0.85 -27.24
C LEU A 462 3.76 0.52 -26.84
N HIS A 463 3.53 -0.60 -26.15
CA HIS A 463 2.21 -1.05 -25.67
C HIS A 463 1.97 -0.80 -24.18
N THR A 464 2.94 -0.21 -23.47
CA THR A 464 2.82 0.17 -22.06
C THR A 464 2.08 1.51 -21.89
N ARG A 465 1.66 1.81 -20.66
CA ARG A 465 1.14 3.14 -20.28
C ARG A 465 2.22 4.23 -20.38
N ASP A 466 3.50 3.85 -20.40
CA ASP A 466 4.64 4.75 -20.49
C ASP A 466 4.95 5.21 -21.92
N TRP A 467 4.34 4.63 -22.94
CA TRP A 467 4.41 5.17 -24.30
C TRP A 467 3.12 5.94 -24.68
N PRO A 468 3.22 7.17 -25.25
CA PRO A 468 2.04 7.90 -25.71
C PRO A 468 1.39 7.19 -26.89
N GLN A 469 0.14 6.73 -26.74
CA GLN A 469 -0.56 5.97 -27.79
C GLN A 469 -1.04 6.82 -28.97
N ALA A 470 -1.16 8.14 -28.78
CA ALA A 470 -1.61 9.07 -29.82
C ALA A 470 -0.67 10.29 -29.93
N ALA A 471 -0.57 10.84 -31.14
CA ALA A 471 0.31 11.97 -31.48
C ALA A 471 0.06 13.23 -30.62
N ASN A 472 -1.19 13.49 -30.22
CA ASN A 472 -1.54 14.58 -29.30
C ASN A 472 -0.98 14.35 -27.88
N THR A 473 -0.98 13.09 -27.42
CA THR A 473 -0.45 12.66 -26.13
C THR A 473 1.07 12.73 -26.13
N LEU A 474 1.71 12.37 -27.25
CA LEU A 474 3.14 12.57 -27.46
C LEU A 474 3.49 14.06 -27.38
N THR A 475 2.75 14.92 -28.08
CA THR A 475 3.03 16.37 -28.07
C THR A 475 2.91 16.94 -26.65
N ASN A 476 1.90 16.52 -25.89
CA ASN A 476 1.74 16.91 -24.49
C ASN A 476 2.84 16.34 -23.58
N ARG A 477 3.37 15.15 -23.88
CA ARG A 477 4.50 14.55 -23.15
C ARG A 477 5.81 15.24 -23.48
N LEU A 478 6.08 15.58 -24.74
CA LEU A 478 7.23 16.37 -25.17
C LEU A 478 7.21 17.78 -24.59
N ARG A 479 6.04 18.43 -24.51
CA ARG A 479 5.92 19.73 -23.82
C ARG A 479 6.25 19.62 -22.32
N ARG A 480 5.81 18.54 -21.66
CA ARG A 480 6.14 18.27 -20.26
C ARG A 480 7.62 17.93 -20.06
N ALA A 481 8.23 17.21 -21.00
CA ALA A 481 9.64 16.81 -20.97
C ALA A 481 10.60 17.88 -21.55
N ALA A 482 10.09 18.93 -22.18
CA ALA A 482 10.89 19.96 -22.86
C ALA A 482 11.97 20.62 -21.97
N PRO A 483 11.75 20.87 -20.66
CA PRO A 483 12.82 21.33 -19.78
C PRO A 483 13.97 20.32 -19.65
N ALA A 484 13.64 19.04 -19.43
CA ALA A 484 14.62 17.96 -19.29
C ALA A 484 15.37 17.67 -20.60
N LEU A 485 14.67 17.65 -21.73
CA LEU A 485 15.26 17.53 -23.07
C LEU A 485 16.24 18.68 -23.36
N ARG A 486 15.92 19.92 -22.98
CA ARG A 486 16.85 21.06 -23.15
C ARG A 486 18.11 20.92 -22.31
N ALA A 487 18.01 20.35 -21.12
CA ALA A 487 19.16 20.12 -20.25
C ALA A 487 20.18 19.15 -20.87
N VAL A 488 19.73 18.22 -21.72
CA VAL A 488 20.58 17.32 -22.50
C VAL A 488 20.86 17.81 -23.94
N GLY A 489 20.58 19.09 -24.22
CA GLY A 489 20.89 19.73 -25.50
C GLY A 489 19.82 19.59 -26.60
N ILE A 490 18.59 19.19 -26.27
CA ILE A 490 17.50 19.00 -27.23
C ILE A 490 16.40 20.05 -27.01
N THR A 491 16.16 20.90 -28.00
CA THR A 491 15.12 21.95 -27.97
C THR A 491 13.87 21.48 -28.71
N TYR A 492 12.69 21.70 -28.10
CA TYR A 492 11.37 21.47 -28.72
C TYR A 492 10.68 22.83 -28.98
N GLU A 493 10.19 23.04 -30.21
CA GLU A 493 9.50 24.26 -30.65
C GLU A 493 8.16 23.91 -31.34
N ASP A 494 7.07 24.60 -30.97
CA ASP A 494 5.80 24.57 -31.71
C ASP A 494 5.86 25.59 -32.86
N LEU A 495 5.63 25.15 -34.11
CA LEU A 495 5.62 26.02 -35.28
C LEU A 495 4.18 26.46 -35.65
N PRO A 496 4.01 27.67 -36.21
CA PRO A 496 2.70 28.16 -36.65
C PRO A 496 2.08 27.28 -37.75
N ARG A 497 0.74 27.26 -37.81
CA ARG A 497 -0.02 26.50 -38.82
C ARG A 497 0.35 26.96 -40.24
N SER A 498 0.66 26.03 -41.14
CA SER A 498 0.87 26.32 -42.57
C SER A 498 -0.06 25.50 -43.47
N GLY A 499 -0.49 26.10 -44.59
CA GLY A 499 -1.31 25.45 -45.63
C GLY A 499 -2.85 25.47 -45.44
N LYS A 500 -3.58 25.15 -46.52
CA LYS A 500 -5.07 25.24 -46.63
C LYS A 500 -5.87 24.31 -45.69
N VAL A 501 -5.22 23.36 -44.99
CA VAL A 501 -5.84 22.40 -44.06
C VAL A 501 -5.31 22.55 -42.61
N GLY A 502 -4.38 23.47 -42.36
CA GLY A 502 -4.02 23.91 -41.01
C GLY A 502 -3.46 22.84 -40.05
N VAL A 503 -2.45 22.06 -40.46
CA VAL A 503 -1.74 21.12 -39.56
C VAL A 503 -0.71 21.89 -38.72
N ARG A 504 -0.72 21.66 -37.39
CA ARG A 504 0.26 22.23 -36.46
C ARG A 504 1.56 21.43 -36.55
N ARG A 505 2.67 22.09 -36.90
CA ARG A 505 4.01 21.48 -37.00
C ARG A 505 4.81 21.74 -35.73
N LEU A 506 5.83 20.94 -35.51
CA LEU A 506 6.79 21.10 -34.43
C LEU A 506 8.20 20.80 -34.92
N ARG A 507 9.18 21.35 -34.21
CA ARG A 507 10.61 21.20 -34.52
C ARG A 507 11.35 20.72 -33.28
N LEU A 508 12.27 19.78 -33.48
CA LEU A 508 13.23 19.31 -32.51
C LEU A 508 14.64 19.67 -32.99
N ILE A 509 15.48 20.23 -32.11
CA ILE A 509 16.84 20.68 -32.45
C ILE A 509 17.81 20.15 -31.41
N ARG A 510 18.75 19.31 -31.83
CA ARG A 510 19.95 18.97 -31.07
C ARG A 510 20.93 20.12 -31.18
N THR A 511 20.81 21.06 -30.25
CA THR A 511 21.86 22.03 -29.97
C THR A 511 23.06 21.29 -29.40
N ALA A 512 24.29 21.65 -29.80
CA ALA A 512 25.47 21.23 -29.06
C ALA A 512 25.20 21.52 -27.56
N PRO A 513 25.50 20.58 -26.63
CA PRO A 513 25.40 20.90 -25.20
C PRO A 513 26.13 22.21 -25.02
N GLN A 514 25.55 23.18 -24.30
CA GLN A 514 26.24 24.44 -24.05
C GLN A 514 27.59 24.11 -23.44
N GLY A 515 28.61 24.11 -24.32
CA GLY A 515 29.96 23.90 -23.94
C GLY A 515 30.25 25.01 -22.96
N ILE A 516 30.74 24.62 -21.80
CA ILE A 516 31.70 25.43 -21.08
C ILE A 516 32.63 25.97 -22.16
N VAL A 517 32.53 27.28 -22.42
CA VAL A 517 33.32 27.96 -23.43
C VAL A 517 34.77 27.60 -23.17
N SER A 518 35.37 26.88 -24.12
CA SER A 518 36.81 26.87 -24.29
C SER A 518 37.23 28.29 -24.63
N ILE A 519 37.63 29.05 -23.62
CA ILE A 519 38.34 30.30 -23.84
C ILE A 519 39.76 29.93 -24.26
N VAL A 520 40.00 30.07 -25.55
CA VAL A 520 41.30 30.10 -26.21
C VAL A 520 42.24 31.03 -25.43
N GLY A 521 43.40 30.49 -25.05
CA GLY A 521 44.49 31.26 -24.46
C GLY A 521 45.36 31.96 -25.50
N VAL A 522 46.12 32.96 -25.04
CA VAL A 522 47.39 33.52 -25.55
C VAL A 522 47.99 34.29 -24.35
N ALA A 523 49.25 34.22 -23.89
CA ALA A 523 50.54 33.84 -24.47
C ALA A 523 51.52 33.34 -23.38
N GLY A 524 52.49 32.51 -23.80
CA GLY A 524 53.91 32.43 -23.36
C GLY A 524 54.23 32.26 -21.86
N THR A 525 55.09 31.37 -21.40
CA THR A 525 56.30 30.77 -21.99
C THR A 525 56.83 29.70 -21.02
N ALA A 526 57.47 28.69 -21.63
CA ALA A 526 58.64 27.95 -21.13
C ALA A 526 58.45 26.76 -20.15
N ALA A 527 58.91 25.62 -20.68
CA ALA A 527 59.87 24.70 -20.09
C ALA A 527 59.37 23.31 -19.68
N SER A 528 59.93 22.36 -20.43
CA SER A 528 59.97 20.91 -20.29
C SER A 528 60.35 20.39 -18.90
N GLY A 529 59.82 19.22 -18.57
CA GLY A 529 60.41 18.29 -17.61
C GLY A 529 59.71 16.94 -17.64
N ALA A 530 60.36 15.95 -18.27
CA ALA A 530 59.99 14.54 -18.23
C ALA A 530 60.39 13.89 -16.88
N VAL A 531 60.23 12.56 -16.81
CA VAL A 531 60.74 11.56 -15.83
C VAL A 531 59.59 11.00 -14.96
N THR A 532 58.93 9.87 -15.30
CA THR A 532 59.30 8.42 -15.37
C THR A 532 59.34 7.67 -14.02
N ALA A 533 58.74 6.47 -14.08
CA ALA A 533 59.05 5.23 -13.32
C ALA A 533 58.61 5.19 -11.84
N ALA A 534 58.28 4.05 -11.20
CA ALA A 534 58.31 2.62 -11.51
C ALA A 534 57.38 1.90 -10.49
N HIS A 535 56.77 0.75 -10.79
CA HIS A 535 57.12 -0.62 -10.31
C HIS A 535 57.32 -0.76 -8.79
N GLN A 536 56.91 -1.81 -8.06
CA GLN A 536 56.51 -3.20 -8.35
C GLN A 536 56.00 -3.78 -7.00
N ALA A 537 55.02 -4.70 -7.03
CA ALA A 537 55.11 -6.12 -6.61
C ALA A 537 55.13 -6.42 -5.10
N ASP A 538 54.18 -7.23 -4.63
CA ASP A 538 54.37 -8.65 -4.27
C ASP A 538 53.09 -9.24 -3.63
N GLY A 539 52.76 -10.48 -4.02
CA GLY A 539 51.70 -11.31 -3.40
C GLY A 539 52.25 -12.19 -2.26
N PRO A 540 51.77 -13.43 -2.09
CA PRO A 540 50.40 -13.86 -1.75
C PRO A 540 50.40 -14.86 -0.54
N MET A 541 49.23 -15.30 -0.05
CA MET A 541 48.92 -16.65 0.53
C MET A 541 47.64 -16.61 1.39
N SER A 542 46.53 -17.23 0.95
CA SER A 542 46.03 -18.57 1.28
C SER A 542 45.64 -18.82 2.74
N THR A 543 44.37 -19.17 3.00
CA THR A 543 43.97 -20.48 3.55
C THR A 543 42.44 -20.62 3.63
N THR A 544 42.03 -21.87 3.49
CA THR A 544 40.70 -22.48 3.37
C THR A 544 39.84 -22.48 4.63
N GLY A 545 38.52 -22.56 4.45
CA GLY A 545 37.56 -22.95 5.49
C GLY A 545 36.12 -22.99 4.96
N ASP A 546 35.65 -24.18 4.56
CA ASP A 546 34.26 -24.49 4.22
C ASP A 546 33.32 -24.38 5.42
N VAL A 547 32.13 -23.79 5.25
CA VAL A 547 30.87 -24.25 5.89
C VAL A 547 29.66 -23.88 5.03
N ASP A 548 28.85 -24.91 4.75
CA ASP A 548 27.61 -24.96 3.96
C ASP A 548 26.42 -24.22 4.61
N GLY A 549 25.54 -23.61 3.80
CA GLY A 549 24.27 -23.02 4.26
C GLY A 549 23.52 -22.24 3.16
N LEU A 550 22.65 -22.93 2.41
CA LEU A 550 21.85 -22.39 1.31
C LEU A 550 20.62 -21.58 1.78
N GLU A 551 20.57 -20.29 1.46
CA GLU A 551 19.34 -19.47 1.43
C GLU A 551 18.72 -19.54 0.02
N ARG A 552 17.43 -19.90 -0.09
CA ARG A 552 16.68 -19.90 -1.37
C ARG A 552 15.78 -18.66 -1.47
N GLN A 553 15.94 -17.90 -2.56
CA GLN A 553 15.11 -16.75 -2.92
C GLN A 553 13.84 -17.17 -3.69
N PRO A 554 12.77 -16.33 -3.71
CA PRO A 554 11.57 -16.56 -4.51
C PRO A 554 11.90 -16.62 -6.02
N TRP A 555 11.18 -17.48 -6.74
CA TRP A 555 11.34 -17.80 -8.15
C TRP A 555 11.64 -16.60 -9.08
N MET A 556 12.85 -16.57 -9.63
CA MET A 556 13.27 -15.87 -10.86
C MET A 556 13.92 -16.92 -11.79
N PRO A 557 13.57 -17.02 -13.08
CA PRO A 557 14.23 -17.97 -13.97
C PRO A 557 15.69 -17.52 -14.25
N LEU A 558 16.65 -18.40 -13.95
CA LEU A 558 18.08 -18.22 -14.24
C LEU A 558 18.37 -18.44 -15.74
N HIS A 559 19.03 -17.47 -16.36
CA HIS A 559 19.82 -17.67 -17.58
C HIS A 559 21.15 -16.93 -17.41
N GLU A 560 22.14 -17.60 -16.82
CA GLU A 560 23.56 -17.24 -16.94
C GLU A 560 24.32 -18.52 -17.27
N ALA A 561 24.70 -18.66 -18.53
CA ALA A 561 25.81 -19.50 -18.94
C ALA A 561 26.94 -18.53 -19.33
N ASP A 562 27.99 -18.51 -18.51
CA ASP A 562 29.24 -17.80 -18.79
C ASP A 562 29.80 -18.21 -20.15
N HIS A 563 30.04 -17.22 -21.00
CA HIS A 563 31.16 -17.26 -21.93
C HIS A 563 31.81 -15.88 -21.98
N ASP A 564 32.91 -15.79 -21.23
CA ASP A 564 34.05 -14.92 -21.52
C ASP A 564 34.43 -15.07 -23.00
N ASP A 565 34.58 -13.94 -23.68
CA ASP A 565 35.20 -13.86 -25.00
C ASP A 565 36.39 -12.90 -24.90
N ASP A 566 37.56 -13.50 -24.63
CA ASP A 566 38.85 -12.83 -24.73
C ASP A 566 39.39 -13.09 -26.15
N LEU A 567 39.36 -12.04 -26.99
CA LEU A 567 39.83 -12.08 -28.37
C LEU A 567 41.36 -12.05 -28.46
N ALA A 568 41.97 -13.13 -28.93
CA ALA A 568 43.26 -13.10 -29.62
C ALA A 568 43.37 -14.12 -30.77
N LYS A 569 43.20 -13.61 -31.99
CA LYS A 569 43.82 -13.97 -33.28
C LYS A 569 44.30 -15.43 -33.52
N ALA A 570 43.76 -16.07 -34.57
CA ALA A 570 44.50 -16.41 -35.81
C ALA A 570 43.68 -17.32 -36.75
N ASP A 571 43.73 -16.99 -38.04
CA ASP A 571 43.75 -17.82 -39.26
C ASP A 571 43.05 -19.20 -39.33
N GLY A 572 42.24 -19.36 -40.39
CA GLY A 572 42.29 -20.58 -41.22
C GLY A 572 41.06 -21.50 -41.23
N ALA A 573 40.31 -21.43 -42.34
CA ALA A 573 39.66 -22.48 -43.14
C ALA A 573 39.26 -23.88 -42.59
N ASP A 574 38.15 -24.34 -43.18
CA ASP A 574 37.69 -25.72 -43.45
C ASP A 574 36.79 -26.44 -42.43
N ASP A 575 35.53 -26.60 -42.86
CA ASP A 575 34.69 -27.80 -42.87
C ASP A 575 34.94 -28.91 -41.82
N ALA A 576 33.92 -29.17 -40.98
CA ALA A 576 33.20 -30.46 -40.98
C ALA A 576 32.20 -30.56 -39.81
N ASP A 577 30.93 -30.72 -40.18
CA ASP A 577 29.93 -31.64 -39.65
C ASP A 577 29.92 -32.02 -38.15
N GLY A 578 28.80 -31.67 -37.51
CA GLY A 578 27.83 -32.73 -37.20
C GLY A 578 27.38 -32.87 -35.74
N LEU A 579 26.25 -32.26 -35.40
CA LEU A 579 25.18 -32.98 -34.71
C LEU A 579 23.82 -32.36 -35.04
N ARG A 580 22.97 -33.20 -35.61
CA ARG A 580 21.74 -32.90 -36.34
C ARG A 580 20.61 -32.45 -35.41
N ALA A 581 19.98 -31.35 -35.82
CA ALA A 581 18.58 -31.08 -35.57
C ALA A 581 17.70 -32.24 -36.08
N ALA A 582 16.81 -32.74 -35.22
CA ALA A 582 15.63 -33.45 -35.68
C ALA A 582 14.65 -32.40 -36.23
N GLY A 583 14.39 -32.49 -37.53
CA GLY A 583 13.72 -31.45 -38.30
C GLY A 583 12.22 -31.35 -38.03
N PHE A 584 11.76 -30.10 -37.96
CA PHE A 584 10.53 -29.66 -38.61
C PHE A 584 10.89 -28.45 -39.46
N GLY A 585 10.82 -28.59 -40.78
CA GLY A 585 10.84 -27.46 -41.70
C GLY A 585 9.43 -26.90 -41.86
N GLY A 586 9.30 -25.57 -41.93
CA GLY A 586 8.11 -24.91 -42.44
C GLY A 586 7.77 -23.58 -41.75
N THR A 587 7.87 -22.49 -42.53
CA THR A 587 7.09 -21.23 -42.47
C THR A 587 7.05 -20.42 -41.16
N SER A 588 7.27 -19.11 -41.27
CA SER A 588 6.91 -18.16 -40.20
C SER A 588 5.47 -18.39 -39.73
N PRO A 589 5.19 -18.31 -38.42
CA PRO A 589 3.87 -18.60 -37.87
C PRO A 589 2.78 -17.79 -38.57
N ALA A 590 1.77 -18.49 -39.11
CA ALA A 590 0.71 -17.88 -39.89
C ALA A 590 -0.44 -17.41 -38.99
N VAL A 591 -1.05 -16.27 -39.32
CA VAL A 591 -2.34 -15.87 -38.75
C VAL A 591 -3.42 -16.15 -39.79
N LEU A 592 -4.37 -17.01 -39.44
CA LEU A 592 -5.42 -17.51 -40.33
C LEU A 592 -6.79 -17.04 -39.82
N ILE A 593 -7.55 -16.32 -40.66
CA ILE A 593 -8.88 -15.81 -40.30
C ILE A 593 -9.94 -16.65 -41.00
N HIS A 594 -10.83 -17.25 -40.22
CA HIS A 594 -11.92 -18.09 -40.69
C HIS A 594 -13.21 -17.27 -40.76
N ARG A 595 -13.71 -17.03 -41.98
CA ARG A 595 -14.98 -16.33 -42.25
C ARG A 595 -16.02 -17.22 -42.94
N ASP A 596 -15.69 -18.48 -43.15
CA ASP A 596 -16.57 -19.49 -43.74
C ASP A 596 -16.38 -20.84 -43.04
N THR A 597 -17.42 -21.68 -43.06
CA THR A 597 -17.43 -22.98 -42.37
C THR A 597 -16.55 -24.04 -43.03
N SER A 598 -16.16 -23.87 -44.30
CA SER A 598 -15.43 -24.91 -45.06
C SER A 598 -14.03 -25.17 -44.50
N THR A 599 -13.45 -24.18 -43.83
CA THR A 599 -12.12 -24.23 -43.23
C THR A 599 -12.10 -24.77 -41.78
N LEU A 600 -13.25 -24.80 -41.10
CA LEU A 600 -13.35 -25.19 -39.69
C LEU A 600 -13.09 -26.68 -39.46
N SER A 601 -13.40 -27.55 -40.41
CA SER A 601 -13.12 -28.99 -40.29
C SER A 601 -11.62 -29.30 -40.30
N ALA A 602 -10.83 -28.55 -41.08
CA ALA A 602 -9.37 -28.70 -41.09
C ALA A 602 -8.75 -28.19 -39.79
N LEU A 603 -9.24 -27.05 -39.28
CA LEU A 603 -8.83 -26.52 -37.99
C LEU A 603 -9.17 -27.47 -36.84
N ALA A 604 -10.37 -28.06 -36.83
CA ALA A 604 -10.77 -29.04 -35.83
C ALA A 604 -9.84 -30.26 -35.79
N ALA A 605 -9.42 -30.78 -36.96
CA ALA A 605 -8.44 -31.85 -37.04
C ALA A 605 -7.06 -31.42 -36.52
N ALA A 606 -6.62 -30.19 -36.80
CA ALA A 606 -5.37 -29.64 -36.30
C ALA A 606 -5.38 -29.46 -34.77
N ILE A 607 -6.48 -28.95 -34.20
CA ILE A 607 -6.69 -28.83 -32.75
C ILE A 607 -6.59 -30.20 -32.10
N THR A 608 -7.35 -31.17 -32.60
CA THR A 608 -7.37 -32.54 -32.06
C THR A 608 -5.98 -33.19 -32.13
N GLY A 609 -5.27 -33.02 -33.25
CA GLY A 609 -3.91 -33.53 -33.42
C GLY A 609 -2.86 -32.85 -32.53
N ALA A 610 -3.07 -31.58 -32.16
CA ALA A 610 -2.18 -30.84 -31.28
C ALA A 610 -2.31 -31.23 -29.80
N GLY A 611 -3.48 -31.71 -29.36
CA GLY A 611 -3.74 -32.13 -27.98
C GLY A 611 -3.81 -31.01 -26.93
N LYS A 612 -3.24 -29.83 -27.20
CA LYS A 612 -3.38 -28.60 -26.41
C LYS A 612 -3.45 -27.36 -27.31
N VAL A 613 -4.20 -26.35 -26.87
CA VAL A 613 -4.34 -25.07 -27.58
C VAL A 613 -4.41 -23.88 -26.63
N GLY A 614 -3.87 -22.74 -27.05
CA GLY A 614 -4.14 -21.45 -26.40
C GLY A 614 -5.48 -20.90 -26.87
N LEU A 615 -6.32 -20.39 -25.96
CA LEU A 615 -7.67 -19.94 -26.27
C LEU A 615 -8.02 -18.62 -25.58
N ALA A 616 -8.64 -17.71 -26.31
CA ALA A 616 -9.36 -16.57 -25.75
C ALA A 616 -10.58 -16.21 -26.62
N VAL A 617 -11.58 -15.58 -26.02
CA VAL A 617 -12.76 -15.07 -26.72
C VAL A 617 -12.85 -13.55 -26.61
N LEU A 618 -13.39 -12.93 -27.66
CA LEU A 618 -13.77 -11.53 -27.67
C LEU A 618 -15.30 -11.43 -27.76
N THR A 619 -15.90 -10.67 -26.85
CA THR A 619 -17.36 -10.49 -26.75
C THR A 619 -17.83 -9.15 -27.33
N THR A 620 -19.14 -8.87 -27.26
CA THR A 620 -19.76 -7.63 -27.75
C THR A 620 -19.59 -6.41 -26.85
N GLY A 621 -19.08 -6.55 -25.61
CA GLY A 621 -18.89 -5.49 -24.60
C GLY A 621 -18.09 -5.96 -23.37
N PRO A 622 -18.25 -5.34 -22.17
CA PRO A 622 -17.66 -5.80 -20.89
C PRO A 622 -18.57 -6.57 -19.90
N ASP A 623 -19.89 -6.68 -20.10
CA ASP A 623 -20.91 -7.30 -19.24
C ASP A 623 -21.22 -8.78 -19.61
N ALA A 624 -20.46 -9.72 -19.05
CA ALA A 624 -20.51 -11.15 -19.38
C ALA A 624 -21.91 -11.83 -19.48
N PRO A 625 -22.93 -11.54 -18.64
CA PRO A 625 -24.23 -12.25 -18.73
C PRO A 625 -25.07 -11.89 -19.95
N LEU A 626 -24.88 -10.71 -20.54
CA LEU A 626 -25.71 -10.16 -21.62
C LEU A 626 -25.00 -10.17 -22.98
N GLU A 627 -23.82 -10.78 -23.05
CA GLU A 627 -22.91 -10.68 -24.17
C GLU A 627 -22.83 -11.92 -25.01
N MET A 628 -22.57 -11.74 -26.30
CA MET A 628 -22.32 -12.85 -27.21
C MET A 628 -20.87 -12.86 -27.67
N THR A 629 -20.35 -14.05 -27.88
CA THR A 629 -19.05 -14.28 -28.50
C THR A 629 -19.08 -13.73 -29.92
N ARG A 630 -18.15 -12.83 -30.20
CA ARG A 630 -17.95 -12.25 -31.53
C ARG A 630 -16.82 -12.94 -32.27
N VAL A 631 -15.75 -13.28 -31.56
CA VAL A 631 -14.53 -13.83 -32.15
C VAL A 631 -13.90 -14.83 -31.18
N VAL A 632 -13.36 -15.92 -31.73
CA VAL A 632 -12.56 -16.90 -30.97
C VAL A 632 -11.15 -16.94 -31.54
N GLY A 633 -10.15 -16.78 -30.68
CA GLY A 633 -8.73 -16.88 -31.03
C GLY A 633 -8.16 -18.20 -30.51
N ILE A 634 -7.43 -18.92 -31.36
CA ILE A 634 -6.84 -20.22 -31.05
C ILE A 634 -5.37 -20.20 -31.45
N ALA A 635 -4.45 -20.48 -30.52
CA ALA A 635 -3.04 -20.67 -30.80
C ALA A 635 -2.70 -22.18 -30.78
N LEU A 636 -2.01 -22.65 -31.80
CA LEU A 636 -1.52 -24.03 -31.91
C LEU A 636 -0.04 -24.13 -31.49
N PRO A 637 0.44 -25.31 -31.04
CA PRO A 637 1.84 -25.50 -30.63
C PRO A 637 2.88 -25.27 -31.74
N ASN A 638 2.48 -25.36 -33.01
CA ASN A 638 3.35 -25.03 -34.14
C ASN A 638 3.55 -23.52 -34.33
N GLY A 639 2.90 -22.68 -33.51
CA GLY A 639 2.97 -21.22 -33.54
C GLY A 639 1.89 -20.54 -34.39
N ASP A 640 1.06 -21.30 -35.11
CA ASP A 640 -0.04 -20.75 -35.90
C ASP A 640 -1.15 -20.20 -34.99
N VAL A 641 -1.74 -19.08 -35.40
CA VAL A 641 -2.88 -18.46 -34.71
C VAL A 641 -4.08 -18.39 -35.64
N HIS A 642 -5.17 -19.01 -35.20
CA HIS A 642 -6.44 -19.04 -35.91
C HIS A 642 -7.44 -18.10 -35.25
N VAL A 643 -8.15 -17.31 -36.06
CA VAL A 643 -9.18 -16.37 -35.60
C VAL A 643 -10.49 -16.73 -36.29
N ILE A 644 -11.51 -17.10 -35.52
CA ILE A 644 -12.83 -17.45 -36.03
C ILE A 644 -13.76 -16.25 -35.85
N ASP A 645 -14.23 -15.65 -36.94
CA ASP A 645 -15.31 -14.67 -36.90
C ASP A 645 -16.65 -15.40 -36.84
N VAL A 646 -17.18 -15.50 -35.62
CA VAL A 646 -18.36 -16.32 -35.29
C VAL A 646 -19.59 -15.88 -36.09
N ARG A 647 -19.72 -14.58 -36.38
CA ARG A 647 -20.87 -14.05 -37.14
C ARG A 647 -20.83 -14.46 -38.61
N SER A 648 -19.63 -14.63 -39.17
CA SER A 648 -19.46 -15.01 -40.57
C SER A 648 -19.53 -16.53 -40.75
N THR A 649 -19.15 -17.29 -39.72
CA THR A 649 -19.13 -18.76 -39.72
C THR A 649 -20.40 -19.41 -39.18
N ASP A 650 -21.30 -18.64 -38.57
CA ASP A 650 -22.53 -19.15 -37.93
C ASP A 650 -22.22 -20.21 -36.85
N GLY A 651 -21.24 -19.89 -35.99
CA GLY A 651 -20.80 -20.75 -34.89
C GLY A 651 -19.42 -21.39 -35.08
N LEU A 652 -19.10 -22.39 -34.26
CA LEU A 652 -17.79 -23.04 -34.24
C LEU A 652 -17.70 -24.31 -35.11
N GLY A 653 -18.82 -24.84 -35.60
CA GLY A 653 -18.84 -26.08 -36.40
C GLY A 653 -18.07 -27.22 -35.72
N ALA A 654 -17.24 -27.95 -36.49
CA ALA A 654 -16.42 -29.06 -35.98
C ALA A 654 -15.37 -28.64 -34.93
N VAL A 655 -15.03 -27.35 -34.82
CA VAL A 655 -14.08 -26.86 -33.81
C VAL A 655 -14.67 -27.00 -32.41
N ALA A 656 -16.00 -26.89 -32.24
CA ALA A 656 -16.67 -27.08 -30.97
C ALA A 656 -16.34 -28.46 -30.36
N ASP A 657 -16.43 -29.53 -31.15
CA ASP A 657 -16.10 -30.89 -30.72
C ASP A 657 -14.62 -31.06 -30.42
N ALA A 658 -13.74 -30.49 -31.26
CA ALA A 658 -12.31 -30.56 -31.05
C ALA A 658 -11.86 -29.91 -29.73
N LEU A 659 -12.45 -28.78 -29.34
CA LEU A 659 -12.14 -28.09 -28.08
C LEU A 659 -12.52 -28.91 -26.84
N ARG A 660 -13.47 -29.85 -26.94
CA ARG A 660 -13.89 -30.72 -25.81
C ARG A 660 -12.83 -31.78 -25.47
N GLU A 661 -11.97 -32.11 -26.42
CA GLU A 661 -11.05 -33.26 -26.35
C GLU A 661 -9.59 -32.86 -26.08
N VAL A 662 -9.29 -31.56 -25.96
CA VAL A 662 -7.92 -31.04 -25.80
C VAL A 662 -7.75 -30.23 -24.52
N LEU A 663 -6.49 -30.01 -24.11
CA LEU A 663 -6.15 -29.07 -23.05
C LEU A 663 -6.32 -27.63 -23.54
N ILE A 664 -7.16 -26.86 -22.83
CA ILE A 664 -7.37 -25.45 -23.07
C ILE A 664 -6.45 -24.64 -22.16
N VAL A 665 -5.55 -23.88 -22.77
CA VAL A 665 -4.67 -22.94 -22.08
C VAL A 665 -5.19 -21.52 -22.25
N GLY A 666 -5.27 -20.76 -21.17
CA GLY A 666 -5.72 -19.37 -21.23
C GLY A 666 -5.21 -18.51 -20.10
N HIS A 667 -5.67 -17.27 -20.09
CA HIS A 667 -5.40 -16.31 -19.03
C HIS A 667 -6.73 -15.72 -18.59
N ASP A 668 -7.11 -15.92 -17.32
CA ASP A 668 -8.46 -15.67 -16.84
C ASP A 668 -9.51 -16.39 -17.71
N LEU A 669 -9.48 -17.73 -17.66
CA LEU A 669 -10.30 -18.61 -18.49
C LEU A 669 -11.78 -18.58 -18.11
N LYS A 670 -12.14 -18.18 -16.89
CA LYS A 670 -13.54 -18.27 -16.40
C LYS A 670 -14.54 -17.55 -17.32
N PRO A 671 -14.33 -16.29 -17.74
CA PRO A 671 -15.21 -15.64 -18.72
C PRO A 671 -15.24 -16.35 -20.08
N THR A 672 -14.09 -16.85 -20.55
CA THR A 672 -13.97 -17.58 -21.81
C THR A 672 -14.80 -18.85 -21.80
N LEU A 673 -14.71 -19.65 -20.74
CA LEU A 673 -15.50 -20.88 -20.58
C LEU A 673 -16.99 -20.59 -20.43
N ALA A 674 -17.36 -19.51 -19.72
CA ALA A 674 -18.76 -19.10 -19.58
C ALA A 674 -19.40 -18.80 -20.94
N ARG A 675 -18.65 -18.14 -21.83
CA ARG A 675 -19.12 -17.85 -23.19
C ARG A 675 -19.16 -19.09 -24.07
N LEU A 676 -18.18 -19.97 -23.98
CA LEU A 676 -18.21 -21.24 -24.71
C LEU A 676 -19.43 -22.11 -24.36
N ALA A 677 -19.74 -22.20 -23.06
CA ALA A 677 -20.90 -22.95 -22.58
C ALA A 677 -22.22 -22.28 -23.01
N SER A 678 -22.33 -20.95 -22.83
CA SER A 678 -23.55 -20.18 -23.13
C SER A 678 -23.86 -20.11 -24.62
N ASP A 679 -22.85 -19.83 -25.46
CA ASP A 679 -23.08 -19.45 -26.86
C ASP A 679 -22.96 -20.64 -27.82
N PHE A 680 -22.27 -21.71 -27.41
CA PHE A 680 -21.98 -22.86 -28.28
C PHE A 680 -22.22 -24.23 -27.63
N GLU A 681 -22.71 -24.27 -26.39
CA GLU A 681 -22.90 -25.51 -25.61
C GLU A 681 -21.60 -26.34 -25.48
N VAL A 682 -20.44 -25.67 -25.44
CA VAL A 682 -19.12 -26.32 -25.34
C VAL A 682 -18.64 -26.33 -23.89
N GLU A 683 -18.66 -27.50 -23.27
CA GLU A 683 -17.95 -27.78 -22.00
C GLU A 683 -16.61 -28.48 -22.29
N THR A 684 -15.52 -27.81 -21.97
CA THR A 684 -14.16 -28.35 -22.15
C THR A 684 -13.68 -29.09 -20.89
N ARG A 685 -12.88 -30.14 -21.06
CA ARG A 685 -12.54 -31.09 -19.97
C ARG A 685 -11.23 -30.81 -19.24
N ALA A 686 -10.28 -30.15 -19.88
CA ALA A 686 -8.95 -29.92 -19.33
C ALA A 686 -8.53 -28.46 -19.52
N HIS A 687 -7.99 -27.86 -18.46
CA HIS A 687 -7.69 -26.43 -18.41
C HIS A 687 -6.31 -26.16 -17.80
N PHE A 688 -5.65 -25.13 -18.30
CA PHE A 688 -4.52 -24.49 -17.63
C PHE A 688 -4.69 -22.97 -17.72
N ASP A 689 -4.96 -22.35 -16.58
CA ASP A 689 -5.10 -20.91 -16.47
C ASP A 689 -3.81 -20.29 -15.90
N THR A 690 -3.16 -19.47 -16.72
CA THR A 690 -1.91 -18.80 -16.39
C THR A 690 -2.08 -17.74 -15.29
N MET A 691 -3.26 -17.14 -15.14
CA MET A 691 -3.57 -16.23 -14.03
C MET A 691 -3.68 -17.00 -12.71
N ILE A 692 -4.34 -18.17 -12.72
CA ILE A 692 -4.40 -19.06 -11.55
C ILE A 692 -2.98 -19.51 -11.16
N ALA A 693 -2.19 -19.98 -12.13
CA ALA A 693 -0.81 -20.38 -11.88
C ALA A 693 -0.01 -19.23 -11.25
N ARG A 694 -0.14 -18.01 -11.79
CA ARG A 694 0.52 -16.82 -11.24
C ARG A 694 0.08 -16.50 -9.82
N LYS A 695 -1.21 -16.58 -9.50
CA LYS A 695 -1.75 -16.37 -8.15
C LYS A 695 -1.27 -17.43 -7.14
N LEU A 696 -1.09 -18.68 -7.58
CA LEU A 696 -0.55 -19.75 -6.73
C LEU A 696 0.92 -19.50 -6.38
N LEU A 697 1.74 -19.13 -7.38
CA LEU A 697 3.16 -18.80 -7.21
C LEU A 697 3.37 -17.52 -6.39
N ASP A 698 2.44 -16.56 -6.48
CA ASP A 698 2.45 -15.33 -5.69
C ASP A 698 2.30 -15.58 -4.18
N GLY A 699 1.66 -16.69 -3.79
CA GLY A 699 1.56 -17.08 -2.39
C GLY A 699 0.86 -16.07 -1.48
N GLY A 700 -0.04 -15.25 -2.03
CA GLY A 700 -0.88 -14.35 -1.25
C GLY A 700 -0.34 -12.93 -1.04
N LEU A 701 0.78 -12.57 -1.67
CA LEU A 701 1.45 -11.27 -1.49
C LEU A 701 0.68 -10.12 -2.16
N HIS A 702 0.10 -10.35 -3.34
CA HIS A 702 -0.46 -9.30 -4.19
C HIS A 702 -1.94 -9.50 -4.53
N LEU A 703 -2.66 -10.39 -3.83
CA LEU A 703 -4.07 -10.73 -4.13
C LEU A 703 -5.04 -9.52 -4.14
N GLU A 704 -4.66 -8.40 -3.52
CA GLU A 704 -5.45 -7.16 -3.51
C GLU A 704 -5.19 -6.25 -4.74
N ASP A 705 -4.16 -6.52 -5.55
CA ASP A 705 -3.79 -5.73 -6.73
C ASP A 705 -3.92 -6.53 -8.04
N GLU A 706 -5.07 -6.39 -8.71
CA GLU A 706 -5.33 -7.09 -9.98
C GLU A 706 -4.34 -6.76 -11.10
N ARG A 707 -3.66 -5.60 -11.03
CA ARG A 707 -2.67 -5.20 -12.04
C ARG A 707 -1.47 -6.15 -12.07
N PHE A 708 -1.22 -6.84 -10.96
CA PHE A 708 -0.15 -7.81 -10.83
C PHE A 708 -0.42 -9.11 -11.59
N PHE A 709 -1.68 -9.45 -11.82
CA PHE A 709 -2.12 -10.71 -12.43
C PHE A 709 -2.61 -10.55 -13.88
N THR A 710 -2.31 -9.45 -14.56
CA THR A 710 -2.66 -9.29 -15.98
C THR A 710 -1.84 -10.21 -16.88
N LEU A 711 -2.31 -10.48 -18.10
CA LEU A 711 -1.54 -11.26 -19.07
C LEU A 711 -0.18 -10.63 -19.35
N ALA A 712 -0.12 -9.29 -19.44
CA ALA A 712 1.11 -8.56 -19.70
C ALA A 712 2.13 -8.73 -18.57
N SER A 713 1.73 -8.53 -17.31
CA SER A 713 2.60 -8.71 -16.15
C SER A 713 2.99 -10.18 -15.97
N THR A 714 2.12 -11.12 -16.33
CA THR A 714 2.42 -12.56 -16.29
C THR A 714 3.45 -12.97 -17.34
N CYS A 715 3.33 -12.46 -18.58
CA CYS A 715 4.36 -12.62 -19.61
C CYS A 715 5.71 -12.06 -19.17
N GLU A 716 5.73 -10.84 -18.63
CA GLU A 716 6.93 -10.17 -18.15
C GLU A 716 7.61 -10.96 -17.03
N ALA A 717 6.85 -11.37 -16.02
CA ALA A 717 7.36 -12.17 -14.91
C ALA A 717 7.90 -13.55 -15.34
N ALA A 718 7.33 -14.13 -16.40
CA ALA A 718 7.75 -15.42 -16.94
C ALA A 718 8.89 -15.33 -17.96
N GLY A 719 9.32 -14.12 -18.34
CA GLY A 719 10.26 -13.92 -19.45
C GLY A 719 9.70 -14.36 -20.82
N VAL A 720 8.38 -14.47 -20.98
CA VAL A 720 7.74 -14.90 -22.22
C VAL A 720 7.44 -13.66 -23.10
N PRO A 721 8.04 -13.54 -24.29
CA PRO A 721 7.80 -12.40 -25.16
C PRO A 721 6.34 -12.33 -25.62
N ARG A 722 5.68 -11.19 -25.42
CA ARG A 722 4.41 -10.88 -26.09
C ARG A 722 4.68 -10.35 -27.49
N LEU A 723 3.79 -10.63 -28.45
CA LEU A 723 3.90 -10.06 -29.78
C LEU A 723 3.97 -8.53 -29.75
N VAL A 724 4.87 -8.03 -30.57
CA VAL A 724 5.49 -6.71 -30.48
C VAL A 724 5.40 -6.20 -31.93
N GLY A 725 4.27 -5.57 -32.25
CA GLY A 725 3.89 -5.15 -33.61
C GLY A 725 2.72 -5.96 -34.20
N ASP A 726 2.15 -5.47 -35.30
CA ASP A 726 0.95 -6.03 -35.94
C ASP A 726 1.30 -6.82 -37.21
N PRO A 727 1.59 -8.13 -37.13
CA PRO A 727 1.87 -8.93 -38.33
C PRO A 727 0.64 -9.10 -39.24
N VAL A 728 -0.57 -8.83 -38.74
CA VAL A 728 -1.82 -9.11 -39.47
C VAL A 728 -2.30 -7.89 -40.27
N ALA A 729 -2.07 -6.67 -39.76
CA ALA A 729 -2.36 -5.43 -40.49
C ALA A 729 -1.66 -5.32 -41.85
N ALA A 730 -0.58 -6.08 -42.07
CA ALA A 730 0.18 -6.05 -43.33
C ALA A 730 -0.45 -6.88 -44.48
N SER A 731 -1.46 -7.74 -44.22
CA SER A 731 -1.92 -8.71 -45.22
C SER A 731 -3.41 -8.66 -45.62
N GLU A 732 -4.29 -7.97 -44.88
CA GLU A 732 -5.71 -7.85 -45.25
C GLU A 732 -6.33 -6.45 -45.06
N PRO A 733 -7.07 -5.90 -46.06
CA PRO A 733 -7.56 -4.52 -46.02
C PRO A 733 -8.79 -4.25 -45.11
N ALA A 734 -9.29 -5.23 -44.36
CA ALA A 734 -10.55 -5.15 -43.60
C ALA A 734 -10.44 -5.66 -42.15
N PHE A 735 -9.26 -5.53 -41.54
CA PHE A 735 -9.01 -6.08 -40.21
C PHE A 735 -9.64 -5.22 -39.09
N ASP A 736 -10.60 -5.79 -38.35
CA ASP A 736 -11.15 -5.20 -37.10
C ASP A 736 -10.00 -5.18 -36.08
N ALA A 737 -9.58 -4.00 -35.61
CA ALA A 737 -8.43 -3.84 -34.71
C ALA A 737 -8.47 -4.74 -33.46
N ARG A 738 -9.67 -5.16 -33.05
CA ARG A 738 -9.87 -6.10 -31.94
C ARG A 738 -9.39 -7.52 -32.23
N PHE A 739 -9.34 -7.95 -33.49
CA PHE A 739 -8.79 -9.26 -33.86
C PHE A 739 -7.28 -9.28 -33.60
N GLY A 740 -6.59 -8.17 -33.85
CA GLY A 740 -5.15 -8.03 -33.60
C GLY A 740 -4.81 -8.00 -32.12
N GLU A 741 -5.72 -7.53 -31.27
CA GLU A 741 -5.60 -7.63 -29.81
C GLU A 741 -5.76 -9.08 -29.35
N LEU A 742 -6.81 -9.76 -29.82
CA LEU A 742 -7.03 -11.18 -29.52
C LEU A 742 -5.86 -12.07 -29.93
N VAL A 743 -5.28 -11.86 -31.12
CA VAL A 743 -4.07 -12.58 -31.58
C VAL A 743 -2.88 -12.34 -30.64
N ARG A 744 -2.70 -11.12 -30.15
CA ARG A 744 -1.64 -10.77 -29.18
C ARG A 744 -1.87 -11.41 -27.80
N ASP A 745 -3.11 -11.73 -27.47
CA ASP A 745 -3.47 -12.34 -26.20
C ASP A 745 -3.32 -13.87 -26.23
N VAL A 746 -3.71 -14.52 -27.34
CA VAL A 746 -3.66 -15.98 -27.42
C VAL A 746 -2.27 -16.55 -27.69
N LYS A 747 -1.43 -15.81 -28.43
CA LYS A 747 -0.13 -16.32 -28.86
C LYS A 747 0.84 -16.67 -27.73
N PRO A 748 1.01 -15.87 -26.66
CA PRO A 748 1.96 -16.22 -25.59
C PRO A 748 1.48 -17.36 -24.69
N LEU A 749 0.21 -17.77 -24.76
CA LEU A 749 -0.41 -18.66 -23.78
C LEU A 749 0.28 -20.02 -23.65
N LEU A 750 0.62 -20.66 -24.76
CA LEU A 750 1.26 -21.99 -24.73
C LEU A 750 2.69 -21.94 -24.16
N ALA A 751 3.44 -20.89 -24.46
CA ALA A 751 4.77 -20.67 -23.88
C ALA A 751 4.69 -20.31 -22.38
N LEU A 752 3.69 -19.50 -22.00
CA LEU A 752 3.39 -19.22 -20.60
C LEU A 752 3.03 -20.49 -19.82
N GLU A 753 2.25 -21.40 -20.42
CA GLU A 753 1.90 -22.66 -19.79
C GLU A 753 3.12 -23.51 -19.47
N GLU A 754 4.06 -23.62 -20.40
CA GLU A 754 5.31 -24.34 -20.19
C GLU A 754 6.13 -23.70 -19.06
N ALA A 755 6.39 -22.39 -19.12
CA ALA A 755 7.16 -21.67 -18.10
C ALA A 755 6.50 -21.73 -16.70
N MET A 756 5.18 -21.57 -16.64
CA MET A 756 4.43 -21.61 -15.37
C MET A 756 4.34 -23.02 -14.81
N ARG A 757 4.31 -24.06 -15.65
CA ARG A 757 4.31 -25.45 -15.17
C ARG A 757 5.64 -25.81 -14.52
N GLU A 758 6.76 -25.40 -15.11
CA GLU A 758 8.08 -25.55 -14.51
C GLU A 758 8.18 -24.82 -13.17
N ALA A 759 7.66 -23.59 -13.09
CA ALA A 759 7.60 -22.82 -11.86
C ALA A 759 6.77 -23.50 -10.76
N LEU A 760 5.58 -23.99 -11.13
CA LEU A 760 4.69 -24.70 -10.21
C LEU A 760 5.33 -26.00 -9.70
N GLU A 761 6.07 -26.72 -10.54
CA GLU A 761 6.79 -27.93 -10.15
C GLU A 761 7.94 -27.60 -9.19
N ALA A 762 8.70 -26.53 -9.46
CA ALA A 762 9.79 -26.08 -8.58
C ALA A 762 9.31 -25.72 -7.16
N ASP A 763 8.09 -25.17 -7.04
CA ASP A 763 7.47 -24.78 -5.77
C ASP A 763 6.54 -25.86 -5.17
N GLU A 764 6.47 -27.06 -5.76
CA GLU A 764 5.60 -28.17 -5.34
C GLU A 764 4.10 -27.79 -5.30
N LEU A 765 3.65 -27.04 -6.30
CA LEU A 765 2.28 -26.53 -6.44
C LEU A 765 1.47 -27.22 -7.55
N GLU A 766 2.03 -28.21 -8.24
CA GLU A 766 1.38 -28.92 -9.34
C GLU A 766 0.06 -29.57 -8.93
N LYS A 767 -0.01 -30.14 -7.71
CA LYS A 767 -1.23 -30.73 -7.15
C LYS A 767 -2.28 -29.68 -6.82
N VAL A 768 -1.86 -28.49 -6.39
CA VAL A 768 -2.74 -27.37 -6.08
C VAL A 768 -3.30 -26.80 -7.37
N ALA A 769 -2.47 -26.65 -8.41
CA ALA A 769 -2.94 -26.28 -9.74
C ALA A 769 -3.92 -27.31 -10.33
N ALA A 770 -3.68 -28.60 -10.11
CA ALA A 770 -4.59 -29.69 -10.49
C ALA A 770 -5.91 -29.71 -9.68
N LEU A 771 -5.96 -29.00 -8.54
CA LEU A 771 -7.19 -28.75 -7.78
C LEU A 771 -7.92 -27.49 -8.29
N GLU A 772 -7.18 -26.43 -8.61
CA GLU A 772 -7.75 -25.12 -8.99
C GLU A 772 -8.28 -25.08 -10.42
N ASN A 773 -7.56 -25.63 -11.40
CA ASN A 773 -7.97 -25.54 -12.81
C ASN A 773 -9.33 -26.21 -13.07
N PRO A 774 -9.65 -27.41 -12.53
CA PRO A 774 -10.96 -28.03 -12.73
C PRO A 774 -12.14 -27.28 -12.07
N LEU A 775 -11.89 -26.28 -11.22
CA LEU A 775 -12.95 -25.44 -10.65
C LEU A 775 -13.49 -24.40 -11.63
N LEU A 776 -12.70 -23.99 -12.63
CA LEU A 776 -13.08 -22.97 -13.61
C LEU A 776 -14.48 -23.24 -14.23
N PRO A 777 -14.78 -24.44 -14.78
CA PRO A 777 -16.11 -24.74 -15.29
C PRO A 777 -17.18 -24.81 -14.19
N VAL A 778 -16.81 -25.21 -12.97
CA VAL A 778 -17.75 -25.26 -11.84
C VAL A 778 -18.23 -23.86 -11.47
N ILE A 779 -17.30 -22.93 -11.31
CA ILE A 779 -17.60 -21.54 -10.90
C ILE A 779 -18.30 -20.81 -12.03
N SER A 780 -17.83 -20.99 -13.26
CA SER A 780 -18.53 -20.49 -14.44
C SER A 780 -19.98 -20.97 -14.49
N GLY A 781 -20.22 -22.26 -14.22
CA GLY A 781 -21.56 -22.83 -14.10
C GLY A 781 -22.38 -22.21 -12.97
N MET A 782 -21.79 -21.98 -11.80
CA MET A 782 -22.46 -21.30 -10.67
C MET A 782 -22.88 -19.88 -11.04
N GLU A 783 -22.01 -19.12 -11.74
CA GLU A 783 -22.33 -17.76 -12.22
C GLU A 783 -23.43 -17.78 -13.29
N LEU A 784 -23.40 -18.73 -14.22
CA LEU A 784 -24.43 -18.89 -15.25
C LEU A 784 -25.79 -19.29 -14.68
N VAL A 785 -25.81 -20.17 -13.66
CA VAL A 785 -27.04 -20.55 -12.96
C VAL A 785 -27.57 -19.39 -12.12
N GLY A 786 -26.71 -18.75 -11.33
CA GLY A 786 -27.10 -17.69 -10.41
C GLY A 786 -27.91 -18.16 -9.19
N VAL A 787 -28.05 -17.28 -8.20
CA VAL A 787 -28.72 -17.57 -6.93
C VAL A 787 -30.15 -17.04 -6.96
N PRO A 788 -31.19 -17.86 -6.70
CA PRO A 788 -32.57 -17.42 -6.75
C PRO A 788 -32.94 -16.55 -5.53
N VAL A 789 -33.58 -15.41 -5.79
CA VAL A 789 -33.93 -14.42 -4.75
C VAL A 789 -35.40 -14.02 -4.86
N ASP A 790 -36.11 -14.08 -3.73
CA ASP A 790 -37.43 -13.48 -3.53
C ASP A 790 -37.26 -11.95 -3.43
N LEU A 791 -37.43 -11.26 -4.55
CA LEU A 791 -37.19 -9.82 -4.67
C LEU A 791 -38.12 -8.98 -3.81
N ASP A 792 -39.40 -9.34 -3.74
CA ASP A 792 -40.39 -8.61 -2.92
C ASP A 792 -39.98 -8.66 -1.44
N ARG A 793 -39.57 -9.85 -0.97
CA ARG A 793 -39.07 -10.01 0.40
C ARG A 793 -37.74 -9.29 0.61
N TRP A 794 -36.85 -9.35 -0.38
CA TRP A 794 -35.57 -8.65 -0.33
C TRP A 794 -35.76 -7.14 -0.17
N GLU A 795 -36.63 -6.53 -0.98
CA GLU A 795 -36.98 -5.11 -0.89
C GLU A 795 -37.57 -4.75 0.48
N GLN A 796 -38.47 -5.59 1.01
CA GLN A 796 -39.03 -5.39 2.36
C GLN A 796 -37.97 -5.41 3.45
N VAL A 797 -37.05 -6.38 3.41
CA VAL A 797 -35.94 -6.49 4.39
C VAL A 797 -35.00 -5.29 4.26
N VAL A 798 -34.61 -4.91 3.04
CA VAL A 798 -33.74 -3.76 2.81
C VAL A 798 -34.42 -2.46 3.27
N ALA A 799 -35.70 -2.27 3.01
CA ALA A 799 -36.45 -1.11 3.47
C ALA A 799 -36.55 -1.05 5.00
N ALA A 800 -36.87 -2.18 5.65
CA ALA A 800 -36.97 -2.28 7.10
C ALA A 800 -35.63 -1.95 7.79
N TRP A 801 -34.53 -2.57 7.33
CA TRP A 801 -33.20 -2.35 7.90
C TRP A 801 -32.65 -0.97 7.56
N THR A 802 -33.00 -0.38 6.42
CA THR A 802 -32.69 1.02 6.12
C THR A 802 -33.37 1.96 7.12
N GLY A 803 -34.65 1.70 7.44
CA GLY A 803 -35.37 2.44 8.46
C GLY A 803 -34.75 2.30 9.86
N GLU A 804 -34.40 1.07 10.26
CA GLU A 804 -33.71 0.81 11.53
C GLU A 804 -32.35 1.52 11.60
N ALA A 805 -31.54 1.43 10.53
CA ALA A 805 -30.24 2.09 10.43
C ALA A 805 -30.35 3.60 10.58
N GLN A 806 -31.34 4.22 9.93
CA GLN A 806 -31.56 5.65 10.05
C GLN A 806 -31.96 6.06 11.47
N ARG A 807 -32.85 5.30 12.13
CA ARG A 807 -33.22 5.58 13.52
C ARG A 807 -32.03 5.45 14.47
N LEU A 808 -31.25 4.37 14.34
CA LEU A 808 -30.06 4.15 15.16
C LEU A 808 -29.02 5.24 14.90
N ARG A 809 -28.78 5.64 13.65
CA ARG A 809 -27.88 6.73 13.30
C ARG A 809 -28.28 8.03 13.99
N THR A 810 -29.55 8.43 13.89
CA THR A 810 -30.05 9.66 14.53
C THR A 810 -29.93 9.59 16.05
N HIS A 811 -30.30 8.46 16.65
CA HIS A 811 -30.21 8.28 18.10
C HIS A 811 -28.75 8.28 18.60
N LEU A 812 -27.85 7.55 17.93
CA LEU A 812 -26.42 7.48 18.26
C LEU A 812 -25.74 8.85 18.09
N ALA A 813 -26.08 9.61 17.05
CA ALA A 813 -25.57 10.97 16.86
C ALA A 813 -25.91 11.87 18.06
N LEU A 814 -27.16 11.77 18.54
CA LEU A 814 -27.63 12.51 19.71
C LEU A 814 -26.96 12.06 21.00
N VAL A 815 -26.94 10.74 21.27
CA VAL A 815 -26.45 10.18 22.55
C VAL A 815 -24.93 10.31 22.69
N LEU A 816 -24.18 10.11 21.60
CA LEU A 816 -22.72 10.25 21.59
C LEU A 816 -22.25 11.69 21.38
N GLY A 817 -23.16 12.60 21.00
CA GLY A 817 -22.84 13.99 20.66
C GLY A 817 -21.84 14.08 19.51
N VAL A 818 -22.10 13.34 18.42
CA VAL A 818 -21.30 13.33 17.19
C VAL A 818 -22.13 13.83 16.01
N GLN A 819 -21.48 14.45 15.03
CA GLN A 819 -22.16 14.91 13.82
C GLN A 819 -22.33 13.75 12.84
N ASN A 820 -21.34 12.86 12.73
CA ASN A 820 -21.39 11.72 11.83
C ASN A 820 -21.00 10.40 12.52
N VAL A 821 -21.98 9.50 12.71
CA VAL A 821 -21.78 8.16 13.28
C VAL A 821 -20.94 7.24 12.37
N ASP A 822 -20.86 7.55 11.08
CA ASP A 822 -20.01 6.83 10.12
C ASP A 822 -18.54 7.26 10.22
N ASN A 823 -18.25 8.39 10.85
CA ASN A 823 -16.89 8.86 11.08
C ASN A 823 -16.27 8.16 12.30
N GLY A 824 -15.43 7.16 12.04
CA GLY A 824 -14.76 6.38 13.08
C GLY A 824 -13.96 7.21 14.09
N ALA A 825 -13.40 8.36 13.68
CA ALA A 825 -12.63 9.23 14.57
C ALA A 825 -13.51 10.05 15.52
N GLU A 826 -14.65 10.56 15.04
CA GLU A 826 -15.64 11.24 15.89
C GLU A 826 -16.22 10.28 16.93
N VAL A 827 -16.64 9.09 16.48
CA VAL A 827 -17.18 8.06 17.37
C VAL A 827 -16.14 7.62 18.39
N LEU A 828 -14.87 7.44 17.99
CA LEU A 828 -13.78 7.12 18.91
C LEU A 828 -13.62 8.17 20.00
N LEU A 829 -13.61 9.45 19.61
CA LEU A 829 -13.51 10.56 20.56
C LEU A 829 -14.71 10.61 21.49
N ALA A 830 -15.92 10.39 20.98
CA ALA A 830 -17.14 10.36 21.77
C ALA A 830 -17.16 9.22 22.78
N LEU A 831 -16.84 7.98 22.38
CA LEU A 831 -16.74 6.84 23.28
C LEU A 831 -15.75 7.12 24.43
N ARG A 832 -14.58 7.70 24.12
CA ARG A 832 -13.61 8.12 25.14
C ARG A 832 -14.14 9.21 26.08
N ARG A 833 -14.91 10.19 25.58
CA ARG A 833 -15.58 11.20 26.43
C ARG A 833 -16.61 10.57 27.38
N HIS A 834 -17.29 9.50 26.94
CA HIS A 834 -18.22 8.72 27.76
C HIS A 834 -17.52 7.73 28.70
N GLY A 835 -16.19 7.78 28.81
CA GLY A 835 -15.42 6.93 29.72
C GLY A 835 -15.21 5.51 29.22
N ILE A 836 -15.38 5.25 27.91
CA ILE A 836 -15.17 3.94 27.28
C ILE A 836 -13.76 3.91 26.70
N PRO A 837 -12.80 3.19 27.31
CA PRO A 837 -11.40 3.25 26.92
C PRO A 837 -11.12 2.33 25.73
N VAL A 838 -11.46 2.80 24.53
CA VAL A 838 -11.17 2.12 23.26
C VAL A 838 -10.09 2.85 22.46
N GLU A 839 -9.20 2.08 21.82
CA GLU A 839 -8.14 2.62 20.97
C GLU A 839 -8.59 2.85 19.53
N ARG A 840 -9.42 1.93 19.02
CA ARG A 840 -10.04 1.96 17.70
C ARG A 840 -11.53 1.66 17.86
N THR A 841 -12.28 1.79 16.78
CA THR A 841 -13.71 1.44 16.78
C THR A 841 -13.97 0.18 15.96
N LYS A 842 -13.04 -0.76 15.85
CA LYS A 842 -13.34 -2.04 15.19
C LYS A 842 -14.23 -2.88 16.10
N SER A 843 -14.84 -3.92 15.53
CA SER A 843 -15.70 -4.82 16.29
C SER A 843 -14.98 -5.42 17.50
N GLU A 844 -13.70 -5.79 17.36
CA GLU A 844 -12.91 -6.35 18.46
C GLU A 844 -12.75 -5.37 19.63
N ASP A 845 -12.49 -4.08 19.33
CA ASP A 845 -12.28 -3.07 20.37
C ASP A 845 -13.59 -2.70 21.10
N LEU A 846 -14.73 -2.75 20.39
CA LEU A 846 -16.04 -2.40 20.95
C LEU A 846 -16.68 -3.53 21.74
N ALA A 847 -16.34 -4.78 21.42
CA ALA A 847 -17.00 -5.94 21.97
C ALA A 847 -16.94 -6.09 23.51
N PRO A 848 -15.85 -5.72 24.22
CA PRO A 848 -15.84 -5.71 25.70
C PRO A 848 -16.91 -4.78 26.30
N TYR A 849 -17.32 -3.76 25.56
CA TYR A 849 -18.22 -2.69 26.01
C TYR A 849 -19.65 -2.85 25.49
N MET A 850 -20.00 -3.97 24.89
CA MET A 850 -21.35 -4.24 24.36
C MET A 850 -22.45 -4.30 25.43
N HIS A 851 -22.11 -4.30 26.72
CA HIS A 851 -23.08 -4.12 27.82
C HIS A 851 -23.54 -2.66 27.96
N ILE A 852 -22.83 -1.73 27.33
CA ILE A 852 -23.17 -0.31 27.27
C ILE A 852 -24.05 -0.09 26.05
N GLU A 853 -25.31 0.32 26.28
CA GLU A 853 -26.35 0.41 25.26
C GLU A 853 -25.92 1.17 23.99
N PRO A 854 -25.30 2.38 24.05
CA PRO A 854 -24.78 3.07 22.86
C PRO A 854 -23.75 2.26 22.04
N VAL A 855 -22.93 1.42 22.68
CA VAL A 855 -21.94 0.59 21.98
C VAL A 855 -22.64 -0.57 21.27
N ALA A 856 -23.59 -1.23 21.93
CA ALA A 856 -24.41 -2.28 21.33
C ALA A 856 -25.16 -1.77 20.10
N GLN A 857 -25.78 -0.61 20.24
CA GLN A 857 -26.49 0.07 19.16
C GLN A 857 -25.57 0.47 18.01
N LEU A 858 -24.35 0.94 18.29
CA LEU A 858 -23.34 1.26 17.27
C LEU A 858 -22.92 0.02 16.48
N VAL A 859 -22.68 -1.11 17.15
CA VAL A 859 -22.34 -2.38 16.49
C VAL A 859 -23.52 -2.87 15.65
N ARG A 860 -24.75 -2.82 16.17
CA ARG A 860 -25.97 -3.14 15.41
C ARG A 860 -26.10 -2.24 14.19
N TYR A 861 -25.94 -0.93 14.34
CA TYR A 861 -26.00 0.05 13.25
C TYR A 861 -25.00 -0.30 12.12
N ARG A 862 -23.74 -0.57 12.47
CA ARG A 862 -22.72 -0.90 11.47
C ARG A 862 -22.98 -2.22 10.76
N HIS A 863 -23.50 -3.22 11.48
CA HIS A 863 -23.91 -4.51 10.91
C HIS A 863 -25.01 -4.34 9.86
N ILE A 864 -26.11 -3.68 10.22
CA ILE A 864 -27.24 -3.47 9.30
C ILE A 864 -26.88 -2.50 8.15
N ASN A 865 -26.15 -1.42 8.43
CA ASN A 865 -25.76 -0.44 7.43
C ASN A 865 -24.77 -1.05 6.42
N GLY A 866 -23.83 -1.88 6.89
CA GLY A 866 -22.92 -2.63 6.04
C GLY A 866 -23.66 -3.55 5.07
N PHE A 867 -24.66 -4.30 5.56
CA PHE A 867 -25.53 -5.11 4.71
C PHE A 867 -26.29 -4.25 3.68
N VAL A 868 -26.98 -3.19 4.13
CA VAL A 868 -27.81 -2.33 3.26
C VAL A 868 -26.98 -1.70 2.14
N VAL A 869 -25.83 -1.12 2.47
CA VAL A 869 -24.95 -0.45 1.49
C VAL A 869 -24.29 -1.45 0.55
N GLY A 870 -23.85 -2.59 1.09
CA GLY A 870 -23.20 -3.68 0.35
C GLY A 870 -24.19 -4.54 -0.42
N ALA A 871 -24.51 -5.71 0.12
CA ALA A 871 -25.32 -6.72 -0.55
C ALA A 871 -26.78 -6.27 -0.80
N GLY A 872 -27.41 -5.60 0.17
CA GLY A 872 -28.80 -5.16 0.13
C GLY A 872 -29.13 -4.35 -1.13
N ARG A 873 -28.47 -3.19 -1.28
CA ARG A 873 -28.61 -2.37 -2.49
C ARG A 873 -27.88 -2.94 -3.70
N GLY A 874 -26.84 -3.75 -3.50
CA GLY A 874 -26.12 -4.42 -4.60
C GLY A 874 -27.03 -5.31 -5.43
N VAL A 875 -27.78 -6.20 -4.76
CA VAL A 875 -28.79 -7.07 -5.39
C VAL A 875 -29.84 -6.25 -6.14
N LEU A 876 -30.32 -5.15 -5.56
CA LEU A 876 -31.30 -4.26 -6.22
C LEU A 876 -30.71 -3.49 -7.40
N ARG A 877 -29.42 -3.12 -7.39
CA ARG A 877 -28.79 -2.47 -8.56
C ARG A 877 -28.59 -3.44 -9.71
N SER A 878 -28.38 -4.71 -9.40
CA SER A 878 -28.26 -5.78 -10.40
C SER A 878 -29.60 -6.12 -11.07
N LEU A 879 -30.70 -5.37 -10.84
CA LEU A 879 -32.04 -5.59 -11.42
C LEU A 879 -32.06 -5.70 -12.96
N GLY A 880 -31.10 -5.09 -13.65
CA GLY A 880 -30.94 -5.24 -15.10
C GLY A 880 -30.25 -6.54 -15.58
N GLN A 881 -29.70 -7.35 -14.67
CA GLN A 881 -28.93 -8.57 -14.95
C GLN A 881 -29.65 -9.86 -14.55
N PHE A 882 -30.91 -9.77 -14.10
CA PHE A 882 -31.65 -10.94 -13.64
C PHE A 882 -32.04 -11.84 -14.80
N MET A 883 -31.58 -13.10 -14.76
CA MET A 883 -32.22 -14.18 -15.48
C MET A 883 -33.32 -14.73 -14.58
N ASP A 884 -34.59 -14.40 -14.87
CA ASP A 884 -35.76 -15.01 -14.24
C ASP A 884 -35.75 -15.01 -12.68
N GLY A 885 -35.37 -13.89 -12.06
CA GLY A 885 -35.36 -13.75 -10.59
C GLY A 885 -34.12 -14.32 -9.89
N ARG A 886 -33.04 -14.58 -10.64
CA ARG A 886 -31.73 -14.98 -10.11
C ARG A 886 -30.70 -13.87 -10.13
N VAL A 887 -29.88 -13.80 -9.08
CA VAL A 887 -28.73 -12.91 -8.95
C VAL A 887 -27.47 -13.65 -9.33
N VAL A 888 -26.67 -13.08 -10.22
CA VAL A 888 -25.37 -13.64 -10.63
C VAL A 888 -24.25 -13.03 -9.77
N PRO A 889 -23.63 -13.77 -8.84
CA PRO A 889 -22.49 -13.28 -8.07
C PRO A 889 -21.21 -13.35 -8.91
N ALA A 890 -20.37 -12.31 -8.87
CA ALA A 890 -19.01 -12.40 -9.41
C ALA A 890 -18.07 -13.07 -8.38
N LEU A 891 -17.73 -14.34 -8.60
CA LEU A 891 -16.91 -15.19 -7.73
C LEU A 891 -15.43 -15.21 -8.18
N ASP A 892 -14.51 -15.14 -7.23
CA ASP A 892 -13.07 -15.36 -7.46
C ASP A 892 -12.58 -16.52 -6.59
N GLN A 893 -12.14 -17.62 -7.22
CA GLN A 893 -11.67 -18.81 -6.52
C GLN A 893 -10.39 -18.62 -5.71
N LEU A 894 -9.60 -17.60 -6.02
CA LEU A 894 -8.34 -17.28 -5.36
C LEU A 894 -8.32 -15.83 -4.85
N GLY A 895 -9.49 -15.27 -4.54
CA GLY A 895 -9.61 -13.87 -4.12
C GLY A 895 -9.28 -13.61 -2.65
N ALA A 896 -9.00 -14.64 -1.84
CA ALA A 896 -8.61 -14.49 -0.44
C ALA A 896 -7.29 -15.23 -0.16
N SER A 897 -6.45 -14.67 0.71
CA SER A 897 -5.15 -15.26 1.11
C SER A 897 -5.26 -16.61 1.81
N SER A 898 -6.43 -16.97 2.33
CA SER A 898 -6.72 -18.31 2.87
C SER A 898 -7.02 -19.36 1.79
N GLY A 899 -7.02 -18.99 0.51
CA GLY A 899 -7.44 -19.87 -0.59
C GLY A 899 -8.95 -20.06 -0.71
N ARG A 900 -9.77 -19.35 0.09
CA ARG A 900 -11.23 -19.33 0.00
C ARG A 900 -11.70 -18.47 -1.19
N PHE A 901 -12.94 -18.71 -1.61
CA PHE A 901 -13.64 -17.87 -2.57
C PHE A 901 -13.86 -16.45 -2.02
N SER A 902 -13.79 -15.45 -2.89
CA SER A 902 -14.29 -14.09 -2.64
C SER A 902 -15.40 -13.72 -3.61
N CYS A 903 -16.17 -12.66 -3.29
CA CYS A 903 -17.28 -12.20 -4.11
C CYS A 903 -17.41 -10.68 -4.07
N ARG A 904 -17.49 -10.04 -5.24
CA ARG A 904 -17.38 -8.57 -5.35
C ARG A 904 -18.69 -7.85 -5.65
N THR A 905 -19.57 -8.41 -6.50
CA THR A 905 -20.81 -7.73 -6.90
C THR A 905 -21.93 -8.70 -7.27
N PRO A 906 -23.07 -8.69 -6.55
CA PRO A 906 -23.19 -8.34 -5.14
C PRO A 906 -22.49 -9.39 -4.26
N ASN A 907 -21.92 -8.98 -3.12
CA ASN A 907 -21.24 -9.92 -2.21
C ASN A 907 -22.25 -10.83 -1.47
N LEU A 908 -22.64 -11.94 -2.11
CA LEU A 908 -23.55 -12.94 -1.54
C LEU A 908 -22.88 -13.85 -0.50
N LEU A 909 -21.54 -13.89 -0.47
CA LEU A 909 -20.79 -14.66 0.54
C LEU A 909 -20.82 -13.99 1.91
N GLY A 910 -21.00 -12.66 1.94
CA GLY A 910 -21.09 -11.86 3.16
C GLY A 910 -22.51 -11.71 3.72
N LEU A 911 -23.47 -12.55 3.32
CA LEU A 911 -24.86 -12.40 3.77
C LEU A 911 -25.00 -12.69 5.29
N PRO A 912 -25.69 -11.81 6.04
CA PRO A 912 -25.98 -12.02 7.45
C PRO A 912 -26.70 -13.36 7.73
N ARG A 913 -26.51 -13.90 8.94
CA ARG A 913 -27.11 -15.20 9.35
C ARG A 913 -28.59 -15.08 9.74
N GLU A 914 -29.08 -13.86 9.88
CA GLU A 914 -30.44 -13.53 10.25
C GLU A 914 -31.46 -14.24 9.33
N PRO A 915 -32.42 -14.99 9.91
CA PRO A 915 -33.38 -15.76 9.13
C PRO A 915 -34.17 -14.90 8.13
N GLU A 916 -34.50 -13.65 8.44
CA GLU A 916 -35.19 -12.76 7.51
C GLU A 916 -34.39 -12.48 6.23
N VAL A 917 -33.06 -12.35 6.30
CA VAL A 917 -32.20 -12.14 5.13
C VAL A 917 -32.02 -13.45 4.36
N ARG A 918 -31.66 -14.54 5.06
CA ARG A 918 -31.44 -15.85 4.42
C ARG A 918 -32.73 -16.42 3.81
N ARG A 919 -33.90 -16.10 4.35
CA ARG A 919 -35.21 -16.47 3.77
C ARG A 919 -35.49 -15.83 2.42
N CYS A 920 -34.79 -14.77 2.05
CA CYS A 920 -34.92 -14.19 0.72
C CYS A 920 -34.26 -15.06 -0.35
N ILE A 921 -33.30 -15.91 0.02
CA ILE A 921 -32.76 -16.93 -0.90
C ILE A 921 -33.72 -18.12 -0.88
N ARG A 922 -34.47 -18.28 -1.97
CA ARG A 922 -35.60 -19.20 -2.04
C ARG A 922 -35.54 -20.02 -3.32
N ALA A 923 -35.82 -21.32 -3.23
CA ALA A 923 -35.91 -22.18 -4.41
C ALA A 923 -36.94 -21.65 -5.40
N THR A 924 -36.65 -21.82 -6.68
CA THR A 924 -37.61 -21.57 -7.75
C THR A 924 -38.79 -22.54 -7.69
N PRO A 925 -39.97 -22.18 -8.22
CA PRO A 925 -41.14 -23.05 -8.18
C PRO A 925 -40.87 -24.46 -8.73
N GLY A 926 -41.25 -25.50 -7.97
CA GLY A 926 -41.00 -26.90 -8.32
C GLY A 926 -39.63 -27.46 -7.90
N ASN A 927 -38.76 -26.62 -7.33
CA ASN A 927 -37.44 -26.99 -6.83
C ASN A 927 -37.34 -26.84 -5.29
N LYS A 928 -36.28 -27.39 -4.71
CA LYS A 928 -35.85 -27.23 -3.32
C LYS A 928 -34.38 -26.86 -3.24
N ILE A 929 -33.97 -26.23 -2.14
CA ILE A 929 -32.58 -25.99 -1.79
C ILE A 929 -32.08 -27.12 -0.89
N VAL A 930 -30.99 -27.76 -1.28
CA VAL A 930 -30.17 -28.62 -0.43
C VAL A 930 -29.09 -27.77 0.21
N VAL A 931 -29.11 -27.67 1.54
CA VAL A 931 -28.10 -26.94 2.32
C VAL A 931 -27.25 -27.95 3.06
N SER A 932 -25.95 -28.00 2.74
CA SER A 932 -25.00 -28.96 3.32
C SER A 932 -23.82 -28.25 3.96
N ASP A 933 -23.46 -28.59 5.18
CA ASP A 933 -22.38 -27.96 5.96
C ASP A 933 -21.45 -29.00 6.56
N TYR A 934 -20.14 -28.77 6.56
CA TYR A 934 -19.22 -29.69 7.22
C TYR A 934 -19.27 -29.53 8.74
N ALA A 935 -19.54 -30.61 9.46
CA ALA A 935 -19.62 -30.57 10.92
C ALA A 935 -18.23 -30.39 11.56
N ALA A 936 -17.97 -29.19 12.08
CA ALA A 936 -16.76 -28.80 12.82
C ALA A 936 -15.45 -29.05 12.03
N ILE A 937 -15.46 -28.70 10.74
CA ILE A 937 -14.39 -29.08 9.81
C ILE A 937 -13.01 -28.57 10.19
N GLU A 938 -12.91 -27.34 10.70
CA GLU A 938 -11.63 -26.75 11.09
C GLU A 938 -10.99 -27.54 12.24
N LEU A 939 -11.79 -28.10 13.17
CA LEU A 939 -11.28 -28.96 14.24
C LEU A 939 -10.88 -30.35 13.74
N ARG A 940 -11.57 -30.88 12.72
CA ARG A 940 -11.21 -32.16 12.09
C ARG A 940 -9.88 -32.05 11.35
N VAL A 941 -9.71 -30.99 10.55
CA VAL A 941 -8.46 -30.66 9.87
C VAL A 941 -7.34 -30.44 10.88
N LEU A 942 -7.60 -29.69 11.96
CA LEU A 942 -6.62 -29.48 13.03
C LEU A 942 -6.17 -30.82 13.62
N ALA A 943 -7.12 -31.66 14.05
CA ALA A 943 -6.84 -32.95 14.68
C ALA A 943 -5.95 -33.84 13.79
N ASP A 944 -6.24 -33.89 12.49
CA ASP A 944 -5.44 -34.61 11.50
C ASP A 944 -4.03 -34.03 11.34
N ARG A 945 -3.92 -32.71 11.16
CA ARG A 945 -2.65 -32.05 10.85
C ARG A 945 -1.66 -32.03 11.99
N ILE A 946 -2.12 -31.93 13.24
CA ILE A 946 -1.25 -31.86 14.41
C ILE A 946 -1.24 -33.17 15.22
N GLY A 947 -2.08 -34.14 14.86
CA GLY A 947 -2.19 -35.41 15.57
C GLY A 947 -2.77 -35.30 16.98
N GLU A 948 -3.71 -34.38 17.24
CA GLU A 948 -4.31 -34.21 18.57
C GLU A 948 -5.22 -35.40 18.91
N LYS A 949 -4.66 -36.34 19.68
CA LYS A 949 -5.28 -37.64 19.98
C LYS A 949 -6.68 -37.53 20.57
N LYS A 950 -6.93 -36.61 21.50
CA LYS A 950 -8.28 -36.49 22.13
C LYS A 950 -9.35 -36.10 21.12
N LEU A 951 -9.00 -35.22 20.17
CA LEU A 951 -9.92 -34.84 19.10
C LEU A 951 -10.09 -35.98 18.09
N ILE A 952 -9.03 -36.72 17.78
CA ILE A 952 -9.13 -37.90 16.92
C ILE A 952 -10.08 -38.94 17.54
N ASP A 953 -9.87 -39.27 18.81
CA ASP A 953 -10.67 -40.26 19.54
C ASP A 953 -12.15 -39.84 19.63
N VAL A 954 -12.45 -38.56 19.93
CA VAL A 954 -13.86 -38.09 20.02
C VAL A 954 -14.57 -38.15 18.67
N PHE A 955 -13.86 -37.85 17.58
CA PHE A 955 -14.43 -37.91 16.25
C PHE A 955 -14.69 -39.35 15.78
N HIS A 956 -13.81 -40.30 16.10
CA HIS A 956 -14.04 -41.74 15.82
C HIS A 956 -15.18 -42.32 16.65
N ALA A 957 -15.36 -41.85 17.89
CA ALA A 957 -16.48 -42.22 18.74
C ALA A 957 -17.83 -41.62 18.28
N GLY A 958 -17.85 -40.80 17.23
CA GLY A 958 -19.06 -40.07 16.79
C GLY A 958 -19.59 -39.09 17.84
N SER A 959 -18.74 -38.72 18.81
CA SER A 959 -19.09 -37.86 19.94
C SER A 959 -18.86 -36.38 19.61
N ASP A 960 -19.42 -35.49 20.41
CA ASP A 960 -19.39 -34.06 20.12
C ASP A 960 -18.11 -33.42 20.67
N PRO A 961 -17.23 -32.86 19.83
CA PRO A 961 -15.96 -32.29 20.29
C PRO A 961 -16.18 -31.11 21.25
N HIS A 962 -17.28 -30.38 21.14
CA HIS A 962 -17.60 -29.27 22.05
C HIS A 962 -18.10 -29.78 23.40
N ARG A 963 -18.81 -30.92 23.44
CA ARG A 963 -19.19 -31.53 24.73
C ARG A 963 -17.97 -32.11 25.44
N LEU A 964 -17.04 -32.72 24.70
CA LEU A 964 -15.75 -33.14 25.26
C LEU A 964 -15.00 -31.94 25.84
N THR A 965 -14.83 -30.86 25.07
CA THR A 965 -14.19 -29.64 25.58
C THR A 965 -14.91 -29.13 26.83
N ALA A 966 -16.23 -29.06 26.84
CA ALA A 966 -17.00 -28.62 28.01
C ALA A 966 -16.75 -29.51 29.23
N SER A 967 -16.71 -30.83 29.04
CA SER A 967 -16.41 -31.81 30.08
C SER A 967 -15.01 -31.59 30.68
N LEU A 968 -14.01 -31.39 29.82
CA LEU A 968 -12.61 -31.18 30.23
C LEU A 968 -12.42 -29.84 30.95
N LEU A 969 -13.07 -28.77 30.49
CA LEU A 969 -12.93 -27.44 31.08
C LEU A 969 -13.72 -27.29 32.39
N MET A 970 -14.89 -27.92 32.50
CA MET A 970 -15.84 -27.66 33.59
C MET A 970 -15.98 -28.83 34.57
N GLY A 971 -15.24 -29.92 34.37
CA GLY A 971 -15.23 -31.08 35.26
C GLY A 971 -16.55 -31.85 35.34
N VAL A 972 -17.42 -31.71 34.34
CA VAL A 972 -18.72 -32.41 34.26
C VAL A 972 -18.64 -33.60 33.31
N HIS A 973 -19.35 -34.70 33.59
CA HIS A 973 -19.42 -35.83 32.66
C HIS A 973 -20.04 -35.41 31.32
N GLU A 974 -19.54 -35.91 30.19
CA GLU A 974 -19.98 -35.48 28.84
C GLU A 974 -21.51 -35.57 28.62
N ALA A 975 -22.13 -36.65 29.14
CA ALA A 975 -23.58 -36.84 29.09
C ALA A 975 -24.37 -35.80 29.90
N ALA A 976 -23.75 -35.20 30.93
CA ALA A 976 -24.34 -34.17 31.78
C ALA A 976 -24.06 -32.74 31.29
N VAL A 977 -23.30 -32.57 30.20
CA VAL A 977 -23.03 -31.26 29.60
C VAL A 977 -24.34 -30.63 29.11
N THR A 978 -24.64 -29.45 29.64
CA THR A 978 -25.82 -28.68 29.24
C THR A 978 -25.59 -27.96 27.89
N PRO A 979 -26.67 -27.54 27.18
CA PRO A 979 -26.55 -26.77 25.94
C PRO A 979 -25.72 -25.49 26.11
N GLU A 980 -25.83 -24.83 27.27
CA GLU A 980 -25.07 -23.62 27.58
C GLU A 980 -23.57 -23.90 27.71
N GLN A 981 -23.22 -24.96 28.45
CA GLN A 981 -21.82 -25.38 28.61
C GLN A 981 -21.19 -25.77 27.27
N ARG A 982 -21.96 -26.49 26.42
CA ARG A 982 -21.54 -26.82 25.06
C ARG A 982 -21.30 -25.56 24.21
N ARG A 983 -22.19 -24.56 24.29
CA ARG A 983 -22.05 -23.30 23.56
C ARG A 983 -20.78 -22.54 23.95
N ARG A 984 -20.48 -22.50 25.26
CA ARG A 984 -19.21 -21.93 25.78
C ARG A 984 -17.98 -22.65 25.27
N ALA A 985 -18.00 -23.97 25.33
CA ALA A 985 -16.90 -24.79 24.83
C ALA A 985 -16.71 -24.68 23.30
N LYS A 986 -17.80 -24.49 22.55
CA LYS A 986 -17.73 -24.16 21.12
C LYS A 986 -17.00 -22.85 20.87
N ALA A 987 -17.34 -21.80 21.63
CA ALA A 987 -16.61 -20.54 21.55
C ALA A 987 -15.12 -20.75 21.83
N VAL A 988 -14.77 -21.44 22.93
CA VAL A 988 -13.39 -21.76 23.31
C VAL A 988 -12.63 -22.48 22.19
N ASN A 989 -13.20 -23.55 21.63
CA ASN A 989 -12.55 -24.31 20.55
C ASN A 989 -12.21 -23.41 19.36
N PHE A 990 -13.12 -22.58 18.88
CA PHE A 990 -12.85 -21.74 17.70
C PHE A 990 -12.01 -20.50 18.02
N GLY A 991 -12.10 -19.98 19.24
CA GLY A 991 -11.32 -18.83 19.68
C GLY A 991 -9.86 -19.17 19.93
N PHE A 992 -9.59 -20.10 20.86
CA PHE A 992 -8.23 -20.35 21.33
C PHE A 992 -7.40 -21.23 20.40
N THR A 993 -8.01 -22.05 19.54
CA THR A 993 -7.27 -22.89 18.58
C THR A 993 -6.32 -22.06 17.70
N PHE A 994 -6.74 -20.86 17.26
CA PHE A 994 -5.95 -20.00 16.38
C PHE A 994 -5.17 -18.92 17.14
N GLY A 995 -4.81 -19.18 18.40
CA GLY A 995 -3.89 -18.33 19.16
C GLY A 995 -4.50 -17.05 19.75
N MET A 996 -5.83 -16.90 19.74
CA MET A 996 -6.50 -15.71 20.27
C MET A 996 -6.13 -15.43 21.73
N GLY A 997 -5.87 -14.16 22.06
CA GLY A 997 -5.66 -13.70 23.43
C GLY A 997 -6.95 -13.73 24.26
N ALA A 998 -6.83 -13.75 25.59
CA ALA A 998 -7.98 -13.75 26.49
C ALA A 998 -8.89 -12.51 26.29
N GLU A 999 -8.30 -11.33 26.08
CA GLU A 999 -9.04 -10.09 25.80
C GLU A 999 -9.83 -10.16 24.50
N SER A 1000 -9.18 -10.56 23.40
CA SER A 1000 -9.83 -10.75 22.09
C SER A 1000 -10.88 -11.87 22.13
N PHE A 1001 -10.69 -12.87 23.00
CA PHE A 1001 -11.64 -13.96 23.18
C PHE A 1001 -12.95 -13.52 23.84
N VAL A 1002 -12.90 -12.68 24.87
CA VAL A 1002 -14.11 -12.10 25.49
C VAL A 1002 -14.95 -11.40 24.42
N ALA A 1003 -14.29 -10.61 23.57
CA ALA A 1003 -14.92 -9.92 22.45
C ALA A 1003 -15.57 -10.90 21.44
N TYR A 1004 -14.81 -11.91 21.02
CA TYR A 1004 -15.25 -12.93 20.09
C TYR A 1004 -16.43 -13.76 20.61
N ALA A 1005 -16.35 -14.21 21.87
CA ALA A 1005 -17.37 -15.04 22.52
C ALA A 1005 -18.69 -14.28 22.67
N ARG A 1006 -18.62 -13.00 23.05
CA ARG A 1006 -19.82 -12.15 23.14
C ARG A 1006 -20.45 -11.92 21.78
N LYS A 1007 -19.67 -11.53 20.78
CA LYS A 1007 -20.17 -11.19 19.43
C LYS A 1007 -20.83 -12.39 18.73
N ASN A 1008 -20.21 -13.57 18.81
CA ASN A 1008 -20.61 -14.72 17.99
C ASN A 1008 -21.49 -15.74 18.73
N TYR A 1009 -21.48 -15.72 20.07
CA TYR A 1009 -22.16 -16.73 20.88
C TYR A 1009 -23.02 -16.15 22.01
N ASP A 1010 -23.03 -14.82 22.17
CA ASP A 1010 -23.75 -14.12 23.25
C ASP A 1010 -23.35 -14.65 24.65
N ILE A 1011 -22.05 -14.81 24.86
CA ILE A 1011 -21.47 -15.27 26.13
C ILE A 1011 -20.73 -14.10 26.76
N GLU A 1012 -21.11 -13.75 28.00
CA GLU A 1012 -20.37 -12.80 28.83
C GLU A 1012 -19.33 -13.54 29.68
N LEU A 1013 -18.08 -13.08 29.61
CA LEU A 1013 -16.94 -13.58 30.38
C LEU A 1013 -16.07 -12.40 30.82
N SER A 1014 -15.47 -12.51 32.00
CA SER A 1014 -14.36 -11.64 32.41
C SER A 1014 -13.06 -12.04 31.70
N ILE A 1015 -12.10 -11.11 31.60
CA ILE A 1015 -10.77 -11.40 31.06
C ILE A 1015 -10.07 -12.50 31.87
N SER A 1016 -10.28 -12.52 33.20
CA SER A 1016 -9.73 -13.55 34.09
C SER A 1016 -10.30 -14.93 33.77
N GLU A 1017 -11.62 -15.05 33.60
CA GLU A 1017 -12.25 -16.33 33.21
C GLU A 1017 -11.79 -16.78 31.82
N ALA A 1018 -11.62 -15.85 30.89
CA ALA A 1018 -11.09 -16.16 29.56
C ALA A 1018 -9.62 -16.65 29.62
N ALA A 1019 -8.79 -16.04 30.47
CA ALA A 1019 -7.41 -16.48 30.68
C ALA A 1019 -7.36 -17.89 31.30
N GLU A 1020 -8.19 -18.15 32.32
CA GLU A 1020 -8.32 -19.48 32.93
C GLU A 1020 -8.79 -20.53 31.91
N PHE A 1021 -9.81 -20.22 31.10
CA PHE A 1021 -10.24 -21.12 30.02
C PHE A 1021 -9.16 -21.37 28.98
N LYS A 1022 -8.31 -20.38 28.68
CA LYS A 1022 -7.18 -20.58 27.76
C LYS A 1022 -6.16 -21.55 28.34
N GLU A 1023 -5.79 -21.38 29.61
CA GLU A 1023 -4.86 -22.28 30.29
C GLU A 1023 -5.40 -23.71 30.37
N LEU A 1024 -6.67 -23.87 30.81
CA LEU A 1024 -7.33 -25.16 30.87
C LEU A 1024 -7.46 -25.81 29.49
N PHE A 1025 -7.76 -25.02 28.45
CA PHE A 1025 -7.85 -25.52 27.08
C PHE A 1025 -6.51 -26.05 26.55
N LEU A 1026 -5.42 -25.30 26.74
CA LEU A 1026 -4.08 -25.73 26.30
C LEU A 1026 -3.56 -26.92 27.13
N ALA A 1027 -3.90 -27.00 28.41
CA ALA A 1027 -3.63 -28.17 29.24
C ALA A 1027 -4.46 -29.40 28.80
N ALA A 1028 -5.69 -29.17 28.36
CA ALA A 1028 -6.57 -30.22 27.86
C ALA A 1028 -6.12 -30.77 26.50
N TYR A 1029 -5.55 -29.94 25.62
CA TYR A 1029 -5.12 -30.30 24.27
C TYR A 1029 -3.61 -30.03 24.06
N PRO A 1030 -2.73 -30.92 24.54
CA PRO A 1030 -1.29 -30.70 24.51
C PRO A 1030 -0.72 -30.60 23.09
N GLY A 1031 -1.31 -31.26 22.10
CA GLY A 1031 -0.89 -31.15 20.70
C GLY A 1031 -1.14 -29.75 20.14
N ILE A 1032 -2.28 -29.12 20.50
CA ILE A 1032 -2.57 -27.73 20.14
C ILE A 1032 -1.57 -26.78 20.81
N ALA A 1033 -1.28 -27.00 22.09
CA ALA A 1033 -0.33 -26.17 22.84
C ALA A 1033 1.10 -26.23 22.26
N GLU A 1034 1.57 -27.42 21.92
CA GLU A 1034 2.87 -27.61 21.28
C GLU A 1034 2.93 -26.97 19.89
N TRP A 1035 1.89 -27.17 19.08
CA TRP A 1035 1.80 -26.57 17.75
C TRP A 1035 1.81 -25.03 17.80
N GLN A 1036 1.04 -24.43 18.70
CA GLN A 1036 1.03 -22.97 18.88
C GLN A 1036 2.39 -22.44 19.32
N ARG A 1037 3.00 -23.06 20.33
CA ARG A 1037 4.33 -22.68 20.81
C ARG A 1037 5.36 -22.76 19.67
N ARG A 1038 5.38 -23.85 18.90
CA ARG A 1038 6.29 -24.01 17.76
C ARG A 1038 6.10 -22.90 16.71
N MET A 1039 4.85 -22.60 16.33
CA MET A 1039 4.57 -21.53 15.37
C MET A 1039 4.96 -20.14 15.87
N GLN A 1040 4.89 -19.91 17.19
CA GLN A 1040 5.30 -18.66 17.83
C GLN A 1040 6.83 -18.54 17.90
N GLU A 1041 7.54 -19.65 18.10
CA GLU A 1041 9.01 -19.70 18.19
C GLU A 1041 9.67 -19.66 16.80
N GLU A 1042 9.15 -20.42 15.83
CA GLU A 1042 9.74 -20.55 14.48
C GLU A 1042 9.35 -19.38 13.56
N MET A 1043 8.17 -18.79 13.76
CA MET A 1043 7.60 -17.72 12.93
C MET A 1043 7.83 -17.91 11.42
N PRO A 1044 7.43 -19.07 10.84
CA PRO A 1044 7.84 -19.43 9.50
C PRO A 1044 7.38 -18.40 8.47
N PHE A 1045 8.27 -18.10 7.51
CA PHE A 1045 7.97 -17.24 6.36
C PHE A 1045 6.98 -17.90 5.39
N ILE A 1046 6.94 -19.24 5.35
CA ILE A 1046 6.07 -20.02 4.46
C ILE A 1046 5.22 -20.96 5.28
N VAL A 1047 3.90 -20.97 5.06
CA VAL A 1047 2.99 -22.00 5.60
C VAL A 1047 2.24 -22.66 4.46
N ARG A 1048 2.09 -23.99 4.51
CA ARG A 1048 1.36 -24.78 3.50
C ARG A 1048 0.07 -25.40 4.03
N THR A 1049 -0.96 -25.48 3.20
CA THR A 1049 -2.18 -26.28 3.46
C THR A 1049 -1.91 -27.79 3.30
N GLY A 1050 -2.89 -28.64 3.62
CA GLY A 1050 -2.80 -30.09 3.44
C GLY A 1050 -2.74 -30.52 1.97
N SER A 1051 -3.13 -29.64 1.03
CA SER A 1051 -2.95 -29.87 -0.41
C SER A 1051 -1.57 -29.45 -0.93
N GLY A 1052 -0.80 -28.71 -0.13
CA GLY A 1052 0.49 -28.13 -0.51
C GLY A 1052 0.44 -26.63 -0.84
N ARG A 1053 -0.74 -25.99 -0.84
CA ARG A 1053 -0.88 -24.55 -1.16
C ARG A 1053 -0.06 -23.70 -0.23
N LEU A 1054 0.89 -22.95 -0.79
CA LEU A 1054 1.77 -22.07 -0.03
C LEU A 1054 1.13 -20.70 0.22
N ARG A 1055 1.55 -20.09 1.32
CA ARG A 1055 1.37 -18.66 1.60
C ARG A 1055 2.63 -18.08 2.23
N TYR A 1056 3.02 -16.89 1.78
CA TYR A 1056 4.13 -16.12 2.33
C TYR A 1056 3.66 -15.19 3.45
N PHE A 1057 4.52 -15.02 4.45
CA PHE A 1057 4.32 -14.16 5.62
C PHE A 1057 5.56 -13.28 5.83
N PRO A 1058 5.76 -12.21 5.01
CA PRO A 1058 6.96 -11.36 5.04
C PRO A 1058 7.07 -10.49 6.30
N ASP A 1059 5.94 -10.12 6.89
CA ASP A 1059 5.91 -9.31 8.11
C ASP A 1059 6.01 -10.20 9.36
N GLN A 1060 7.02 -9.92 10.19
CA GLN A 1060 7.25 -10.68 11.41
C GLN A 1060 6.36 -10.20 12.58
N ASP A 1061 5.92 -8.95 12.61
CA ASP A 1061 5.31 -8.38 13.82
C ASP A 1061 3.78 -8.51 13.96
N ASP A 1062 3.01 -8.94 12.94
CA ASP A 1062 1.52 -8.86 13.01
C ASP A 1062 0.70 -9.99 12.34
N GLU A 1063 1.27 -11.18 12.08
CA GLU A 1063 0.53 -12.26 11.37
C GLU A 1063 0.53 -13.66 12.06
N TYR A 1064 0.75 -13.75 13.37
CA TYR A 1064 0.74 -15.04 14.08
C TYR A 1064 -0.55 -15.85 13.89
N GLY A 1065 -1.72 -15.21 14.05
CA GLY A 1065 -3.02 -15.86 13.82
C GLY A 1065 -3.23 -16.31 12.36
N GLY A 1066 -2.60 -15.61 11.40
CA GLY A 1066 -2.60 -15.98 9.99
C GLY A 1066 -1.80 -17.27 9.73
N ARG A 1067 -0.63 -17.41 10.37
CA ARG A 1067 0.22 -18.61 10.28
C ARG A 1067 -0.47 -19.85 10.85
N LEU A 1068 -1.17 -19.70 11.98
CA LEU A 1068 -1.96 -20.78 12.57
C LEU A 1068 -3.17 -21.15 11.70
N SER A 1069 -3.89 -20.15 11.17
CA SER A 1069 -5.14 -20.39 10.45
C SER A 1069 -4.93 -20.90 9.02
N HIS A 1070 -3.88 -20.50 8.30
CA HIS A 1070 -3.66 -20.88 6.89
C HIS A 1070 -3.65 -22.39 6.69
N GLY A 1071 -2.86 -23.10 7.50
CA GLY A 1071 -2.76 -24.55 7.41
C GLY A 1071 -4.08 -25.28 7.68
N ILE A 1072 -5.01 -24.68 8.42
CA ILE A 1072 -6.28 -25.32 8.80
C ILE A 1072 -7.40 -24.86 7.86
N GLN A 1073 -7.66 -23.56 7.80
CA GLN A 1073 -8.74 -22.98 7.02
C GLN A 1073 -8.51 -23.13 5.51
N GLY A 1074 -7.26 -23.06 5.06
CA GLY A 1074 -6.91 -23.28 3.66
C GLY A 1074 -7.10 -24.74 3.24
N THR A 1075 -6.78 -25.71 4.12
CA THR A 1075 -7.06 -27.12 3.84
C THR A 1075 -8.56 -27.41 3.78
N ALA A 1076 -9.35 -26.77 4.65
CA ALA A 1076 -10.80 -26.86 4.57
C ALA A 1076 -11.34 -26.28 3.25
N ALA A 1077 -10.79 -25.15 2.79
CA ALA A 1077 -11.12 -24.57 1.50
C ALA A 1077 -10.74 -25.50 0.33
N ASP A 1078 -9.57 -26.12 0.39
CA ASP A 1078 -9.11 -27.09 -0.61
C ASP A 1078 -10.03 -28.32 -0.69
N GLY A 1079 -10.47 -28.84 0.46
CA GLY A 1079 -11.43 -29.95 0.54
C GLY A 1079 -12.81 -29.58 -0.03
N MET A 1080 -13.32 -28.38 0.27
CA MET A 1080 -14.56 -27.87 -0.33
C MET A 1080 -14.42 -27.73 -1.85
N LYS A 1081 -13.31 -27.20 -2.33
CA LYS A 1081 -13.00 -27.10 -3.77
C LYS A 1081 -13.00 -28.48 -4.45
N LYS A 1082 -12.38 -29.48 -3.82
CA LYS A 1082 -12.39 -30.85 -4.35
C LYS A 1082 -13.82 -31.41 -4.40
N ALA A 1083 -14.63 -31.17 -3.37
CA ALA A 1083 -16.02 -31.58 -3.33
C ALA A 1083 -16.85 -30.97 -4.47
N LEU A 1084 -16.64 -29.68 -4.76
CA LEU A 1084 -17.31 -28.98 -5.86
C LEU A 1084 -16.98 -29.61 -7.22
N VAL A 1085 -15.72 -29.95 -7.47
CA VAL A 1085 -15.29 -30.64 -8.71
C VAL A 1085 -15.90 -32.03 -8.81
N LEU A 1086 -15.93 -32.79 -7.71
CA LEU A 1086 -16.55 -34.12 -7.66
C LEU A 1086 -18.06 -34.04 -7.94
N LEU A 1087 -18.75 -33.10 -7.28
CA LEU A 1087 -20.18 -32.91 -7.44
C LEU A 1087 -20.54 -32.48 -8.86
N HIS A 1088 -19.84 -31.49 -9.41
CA HIS A 1088 -20.05 -31.02 -10.77
C HIS A 1088 -19.90 -32.15 -11.79
N ASN A 1089 -18.90 -33.03 -11.61
CA ASN A 1089 -18.65 -34.15 -12.52
C ASN A 1089 -19.48 -35.40 -12.25
N HIS A 1090 -20.31 -35.42 -11.20
CA HIS A 1090 -21.11 -36.59 -10.85
C HIS A 1090 -22.23 -36.79 -11.89
N PRO A 1091 -22.25 -37.89 -12.67
CA PRO A 1091 -23.20 -38.05 -13.78
C PRO A 1091 -24.66 -37.97 -13.31
N ARG A 1092 -24.97 -38.65 -12.20
CA ARG A 1092 -26.31 -38.67 -11.64
C ARG A 1092 -26.77 -37.31 -11.14
N PHE A 1093 -25.86 -36.46 -10.66
CA PHE A 1093 -26.21 -35.12 -10.19
C PHE A 1093 -26.75 -34.26 -11.34
N ARG A 1094 -26.08 -34.33 -12.50
CA ARG A 1094 -26.52 -33.65 -13.73
C ARG A 1094 -27.82 -34.23 -14.28
N GLU A 1095 -27.98 -35.56 -14.30
CA GLU A 1095 -29.23 -36.23 -14.73
C GLU A 1095 -30.44 -35.76 -13.92
N LEU A 1096 -30.26 -35.61 -12.60
CA LEU A 1096 -31.29 -35.14 -11.68
C LEU A 1096 -31.49 -33.62 -11.71
N ARG A 1097 -30.80 -32.92 -12.62
CA ARG A 1097 -30.84 -31.45 -12.77
C ARG A 1097 -30.44 -30.69 -11.50
N GLY A 1098 -29.51 -31.26 -10.73
CA GLY A 1098 -28.89 -30.57 -9.61
C GLY A 1098 -28.05 -29.39 -10.09
N SER A 1099 -28.18 -28.25 -9.41
CA SER A 1099 -27.49 -27.01 -9.74
C SER A 1099 -26.74 -26.49 -8.51
N ILE A 1100 -25.43 -26.25 -8.65
CA ILE A 1100 -24.62 -25.66 -7.58
C ILE A 1100 -24.87 -24.16 -7.57
N LEU A 1101 -25.39 -23.61 -6.46
CA LEU A 1101 -25.77 -22.21 -6.37
C LEU A 1101 -24.65 -21.34 -5.79
N LEU A 1102 -24.17 -21.70 -4.60
CA LEU A 1102 -23.28 -20.84 -3.81
C LEU A 1102 -22.50 -21.68 -2.79
N VAL A 1103 -21.26 -21.28 -2.52
CA VAL A 1103 -20.41 -21.86 -1.49
C VAL A 1103 -19.98 -20.78 -0.51
N ILE A 1104 -20.27 -20.96 0.77
CA ILE A 1104 -20.00 -19.96 1.82
C ILE A 1104 -19.19 -20.64 2.92
N HIS A 1105 -17.88 -20.42 2.88
CA HIS A 1105 -16.94 -21.10 3.78
C HIS A 1105 -17.03 -22.63 3.62
N ASP A 1106 -17.64 -23.31 4.59
CA ASP A 1106 -17.87 -24.74 4.69
C ASP A 1106 -19.31 -25.18 4.36
N GLU A 1107 -20.21 -24.22 4.07
CA GLU A 1107 -21.61 -24.44 3.69
C GLU A 1107 -21.78 -24.39 2.15
N LEU A 1108 -22.50 -25.36 1.60
CA LEU A 1108 -22.80 -25.52 0.18
C LEU A 1108 -24.32 -25.49 -0.06
N LEU A 1109 -24.74 -24.63 -1.00
CA LEU A 1109 -26.12 -24.52 -1.45
C LEU A 1109 -26.26 -25.11 -2.85
N VAL A 1110 -27.20 -26.03 -2.99
CA VAL A 1110 -27.58 -26.67 -4.26
C VAL A 1110 -29.08 -26.53 -4.44
N GLU A 1111 -29.54 -26.39 -5.68
CA GLU A 1111 -30.96 -26.46 -6.03
C GLU A 1111 -31.24 -27.71 -6.87
N ALA A 1112 -32.38 -28.34 -6.65
CA ALA A 1112 -32.82 -29.51 -7.40
C ALA A 1112 -34.35 -29.59 -7.48
N PRO A 1113 -34.92 -30.29 -8.48
CA PRO A 1113 -36.34 -30.63 -8.54
C PRO A 1113 -36.81 -31.28 -7.23
N GLU A 1114 -38.00 -30.90 -6.75
CA GLU A 1114 -38.54 -31.37 -5.47
C GLU A 1114 -38.59 -32.91 -5.38
N GLU A 1115 -38.93 -33.58 -6.48
CA GLU A 1115 -38.99 -35.04 -6.57
C GLU A 1115 -37.63 -35.74 -6.47
N HIS A 1116 -36.53 -35.01 -6.67
CA HIS A 1116 -35.16 -35.52 -6.68
C HIS A 1116 -34.27 -34.93 -5.59
N ALA A 1117 -34.79 -33.99 -4.79
CA ALA A 1117 -33.99 -33.22 -3.84
C ALA A 1117 -33.29 -34.07 -2.77
N GLU A 1118 -33.92 -35.16 -2.30
CA GLU A 1118 -33.30 -36.09 -1.35
C GLU A 1118 -32.18 -36.93 -1.98
N GLU A 1119 -32.36 -37.41 -3.21
CA GLU A 1119 -31.31 -38.15 -3.93
C GLU A 1119 -30.12 -37.24 -4.24
N VAL A 1120 -30.39 -35.99 -4.64
CA VAL A 1120 -29.35 -34.96 -4.81
C VAL A 1120 -28.65 -34.67 -3.49
N ARG A 1121 -29.37 -34.61 -2.36
CA ARG A 1121 -28.79 -34.43 -1.03
C ARG A 1121 -27.76 -35.52 -0.70
N GLU A 1122 -28.10 -36.78 -0.93
CA GLU A 1122 -27.19 -37.91 -0.69
C GLU A 1122 -25.92 -37.81 -1.53
N ILE A 1123 -26.04 -37.43 -2.82
CA ILE A 1123 -24.89 -37.23 -3.71
C ILE A 1123 -24.02 -36.07 -3.22
N VAL A 1124 -24.62 -34.94 -2.83
CA VAL A 1124 -23.89 -33.77 -2.30
C VAL A 1124 -23.09 -34.16 -1.06
N VAL A 1125 -23.72 -34.88 -0.13
CA VAL A 1125 -23.05 -35.38 1.09
C VAL A 1125 -21.88 -36.29 0.74
N ALA A 1126 -22.08 -37.26 -0.17
CA ALA A 1126 -21.02 -38.18 -0.58
C ALA A 1126 -19.82 -37.45 -1.20
N CYS A 1127 -20.06 -36.53 -2.14
CA CYS A 1127 -19.01 -35.75 -2.78
C CYS A 1127 -18.26 -34.83 -1.79
N MET A 1128 -18.97 -34.24 -0.82
CA MET A 1128 -18.34 -33.47 0.25
C MET A 1128 -17.46 -34.34 1.14
N VAL A 1129 -17.96 -35.47 1.62
CA VAL A 1129 -17.17 -36.42 2.43
C VAL A 1129 -15.92 -36.86 1.67
N GLU A 1130 -16.04 -37.27 0.41
CA GLU A 1130 -14.92 -37.69 -0.42
C GLU A 1130 -13.92 -36.56 -0.67
N GLY A 1131 -14.42 -35.36 -1.00
CA GLY A 1131 -13.60 -34.19 -1.30
C GLY A 1131 -12.69 -33.80 -0.14
N MET A 1132 -13.25 -33.71 1.07
CA MET A 1132 -12.46 -33.42 2.27
C MET A 1132 -11.56 -34.59 2.67
N SER A 1133 -12.06 -35.83 2.55
CA SER A 1133 -11.28 -37.03 2.89
C SER A 1133 -10.06 -37.20 2.00
N THR A 1134 -9.94 -36.45 0.89
CA THR A 1134 -8.72 -36.39 0.09
C THR A 1134 -7.53 -35.83 0.88
N PHE A 1135 -7.77 -34.84 1.75
CA PHE A 1135 -6.74 -34.12 2.50
C PHE A 1135 -6.73 -34.42 4.00
N VAL A 1136 -7.84 -34.91 4.55
CA VAL A 1136 -7.99 -35.24 5.98
C VAL A 1136 -8.22 -36.74 6.10
N LYS A 1137 -7.34 -37.47 6.80
CA LYS A 1137 -7.32 -38.94 6.83
C LYS A 1137 -7.51 -39.53 8.23
N ALA A 1138 -7.07 -38.81 9.26
CA ALA A 1138 -7.03 -39.32 10.64
C ALA A 1138 -8.41 -39.37 11.31
N VAL A 1139 -9.40 -38.61 10.80
CA VAL A 1139 -10.73 -38.48 11.41
C VAL A 1139 -11.83 -38.65 10.36
N PRO A 1140 -12.99 -39.23 10.74
CA PRO A 1140 -14.13 -39.33 9.81
C PRO A 1140 -14.63 -37.94 9.42
N ILE A 1141 -15.11 -37.77 8.18
CA ILE A 1141 -15.76 -36.54 7.73
C ILE A 1141 -17.27 -36.69 7.86
N VAL A 1142 -17.91 -35.66 8.42
CA VAL A 1142 -19.37 -35.62 8.64
C VAL A 1142 -19.91 -34.34 8.01
N VAL A 1143 -21.01 -34.49 7.27
CA VAL A 1143 -21.72 -33.39 6.62
C VAL A 1143 -23.16 -33.38 7.14
N GLU A 1144 -23.59 -32.26 7.70
CA GLU A 1144 -24.98 -32.01 8.07
C GLU A 1144 -25.70 -31.47 6.84
N SER A 1145 -26.79 -32.11 6.42
CA SER A 1145 -27.48 -31.72 5.19
C SER A 1145 -29.00 -31.84 5.28
N GLU A 1146 -29.70 -30.81 4.79
CA GLU A 1146 -31.16 -30.68 4.83
C GLU A 1146 -31.73 -30.14 3.51
N VAL A 1147 -32.89 -30.67 3.10
CA VAL A 1147 -33.72 -30.14 2.00
C VAL A 1147 -34.69 -29.09 2.56
N ARG A 1148 -34.73 -27.90 1.96
CA ARG A 1148 -35.54 -26.75 2.42
C ARG A 1148 -36.11 -25.95 1.25
N ASP A 1149 -37.14 -25.15 1.53
CA ASP A 1149 -37.69 -24.17 0.56
C ASP A 1149 -36.85 -22.90 0.46
N THR A 1150 -36.16 -22.54 1.54
CA THR A 1150 -35.30 -21.36 1.63
C THR A 1150 -33.98 -21.72 2.30
N TRP A 1151 -32.96 -20.88 2.14
CA TRP A 1151 -31.67 -21.12 2.79
C TRP A 1151 -31.76 -21.08 4.32
N ALA A 1152 -32.65 -20.25 4.88
CA ALA A 1152 -32.85 -20.18 6.32
C ALA A 1152 -33.34 -21.53 6.88
N LYS A 1153 -32.86 -21.88 8.08
CA LYS A 1153 -33.44 -22.97 8.87
C LYS A 1153 -34.88 -22.59 9.21
N GLU A 1154 -35.85 -23.44 8.84
CA GLU A 1154 -37.20 -23.28 9.35
C GLU A 1154 -37.16 -23.53 10.86
N ALA A 1155 -37.72 -22.61 11.64
CA ALA A 1155 -37.95 -22.88 13.04
C ALA A 1155 -38.90 -24.07 13.10
N GLY A 1156 -38.36 -25.23 13.48
CA GLY A 1156 -39.19 -26.40 13.75
C GLY A 1156 -40.35 -25.97 14.62
N ARG A 1157 -41.57 -26.33 14.23
CA ARG A 1157 -42.71 -26.37 15.15
C ARG A 1157 -42.37 -27.43 16.22
N GLY A 1158 -41.52 -27.06 17.17
CA GLY A 1158 -41.16 -27.80 18.36
C GLY A 1158 -42.02 -27.34 19.52
#